data_AF-A0A0E0I1X3-F1
#
_entry.id   AF-A0A0E0I1X3-F1
#
_cell.length_a   1.000
_cell.length_b   1.000
_cell.length_c   1.000
_cell.angle_alpha   90.00
_cell.angle_beta   90.00
_cell.angle_gamma   90.00
#
_symmetry.space_group_name_H-M   'P 1'
#
loop_
_entity.id
_entity.type
_entity.pdbx_description
1 polymer ?
#
loop_
_entity_poly.entity_id
_entity_poly.type
_entity_poly.pdbx_seq_one_letter_code
_entity_poly.pdbx_strand_id
1 'polypeptide(L)'
;MCRGSVLLLRVHAALLLLAALPALIAGQPWEICGENGNYTANSTYQANLKQLAAALHKNVSSGTGGGRLFASGAVGAVPDAVYALALCRGDINASACADCVGTIFQDAQQLCPYRKEVSIVYDSCYLRFSNLDFLSSADNSGVVDLYNTGTVSGDVGRYDRAVTGLLNATARYAAGNTNASSRLFATGVMVGFDAQFPKIYAMAQCSPDLSPAQCGLCLGAMVARWWQTFEPNTQGARSVGARCNMRVELYSFYNVPSMLQLQAEAVAPSPSPAPAPAGKPPAVPGTTGGGEDQKKHLHQDRSDVSPLKSEHLKSCAASRSEDFESIESLFLDLSTLRIATDNFSENNKLGEGGFGVVYKGSLPHGEEIAVKRLSQSSVQGMGELKNELVLVAKLQHKNLVRLVGVCLEEHERMLVYEYMPNRSLDTILFDAEKSSLLDWGRRLKIINGVARGMQYLHEDSQLKIVHRDLKASNVLLDSDYNPKISDFGLARLFGGDQTQDVTNRVVGTYGYMAPEYAMRGHYSVKSDVFSFGVLVLEIVTGRRNSGSYYSEQSGDLLSIIWEHWTMGTIMEMVDRSMGERAAGGEIARCIHVGLLCVQENPASRPAMSAVNVMLSSGTVSLKAPSRPAFYIRKGGGDDGGGTGSYSGSFVGTLPSSGRSAPMSPNEVSITELEPR
;
A
#
# COMPACT_ATOMS: atom_id res chain seq x y z
N MET A 1 -24.72 -54.87 11.82
CA MET A 1 -25.28 -54.05 10.71
C MET A 1 -25.85 -52.77 11.35
N CYS A 2 -25.76 -51.62 10.68
CA CYS A 2 -26.05 -50.26 11.19
C CYS A 2 -24.88 -49.45 11.80
N ARG A 3 -23.73 -49.39 11.13
CA ARG A 3 -22.78 -48.24 11.25
C ARG A 3 -22.16 -47.76 9.92
N GLY A 4 -22.45 -48.43 8.80
CA GLY A 4 -21.89 -48.09 7.48
C GLY A 4 -22.64 -47.01 6.68
N SER A 5 -23.88 -46.67 7.05
CA SER A 5 -24.76 -45.89 6.18
C SER A 5 -24.76 -44.37 6.44
N VAL A 6 -24.09 -43.89 7.49
CA VAL A 6 -24.02 -42.44 7.82
C VAL A 6 -22.78 -41.77 7.21
N LEU A 7 -21.74 -42.54 6.88
CA LEU A 7 -20.51 -41.99 6.31
C LEU A 7 -20.64 -41.67 4.81
N LEU A 8 -21.48 -42.40 4.08
CA LEU A 8 -21.70 -42.20 2.64
C LEU A 8 -22.52 -40.93 2.32
N LEU A 9 -23.41 -40.48 3.20
CA LEU A 9 -24.19 -39.25 2.99
C LEU A 9 -23.37 -37.96 3.21
N ARG A 10 -22.33 -37.99 4.06
CA ARG A 10 -21.49 -36.80 4.33
C ARG A 10 -20.41 -36.57 3.27
N VAL A 11 -19.97 -37.62 2.57
CA VAL A 11 -18.97 -37.51 1.50
C VAL A 11 -19.60 -36.95 0.21
N HIS A 12 -20.88 -37.24 -0.06
CA HIS A 12 -21.57 -36.69 -1.23
C HIS A 12 -21.95 -35.21 -1.07
N ALA A 13 -22.23 -34.75 0.16
CA ALA A 13 -22.46 -33.32 0.42
C ALA A 13 -21.16 -32.48 0.32
N ALA A 14 -20.02 -33.05 0.73
CA ALA A 14 -18.73 -32.37 0.62
C ALA A 14 -18.19 -32.30 -0.82
N LEU A 15 -18.44 -33.32 -1.65
CA LEU A 15 -18.06 -33.29 -3.07
C LEU A 15 -18.97 -32.41 -3.94
N LEU A 16 -20.24 -32.21 -3.58
CA LEU A 16 -21.12 -31.25 -4.25
C LEU A 16 -20.84 -29.78 -3.85
N LEU A 17 -20.24 -29.55 -2.67
CA LEU A 17 -19.78 -28.22 -2.24
C LEU A 17 -18.39 -27.83 -2.79
N LEU A 18 -17.62 -28.78 -3.31
CA LEU A 18 -16.33 -28.53 -3.97
C LEU A 18 -16.44 -28.32 -5.50
N ALA A 19 -17.63 -28.44 -6.07
CA ALA A 19 -17.90 -28.16 -7.49
C ALA A 19 -18.51 -26.76 -7.74
N ALA A 20 -18.56 -25.89 -6.72
CA ALA A 20 -19.15 -24.55 -6.82
C ALA A 20 -18.27 -23.44 -6.22
N LEU A 21 -16.95 -23.56 -6.34
CA LEU A 21 -16.06 -22.40 -6.20
C LEU A 21 -15.71 -21.91 -7.61
N PRO A 22 -16.27 -20.77 -8.07
CA PRO A 22 -15.76 -20.11 -9.26
C PRO A 22 -14.26 -19.83 -9.06
N ALA A 23 -13.49 -19.98 -10.13
CA ALA A 23 -12.08 -19.64 -10.15
C ALA A 23 -11.89 -18.15 -9.80
N LEU A 24 -11.64 -17.84 -8.52
CA LEU A 24 -11.29 -16.50 -8.07
C LEU A 24 -9.81 -16.23 -8.40
N ILE A 25 -9.54 -15.90 -9.68
CA ILE A 25 -8.30 -15.26 -10.14
C ILE A 25 -8.58 -13.80 -10.60
N ALA A 26 -9.58 -13.13 -10.04
CA ALA A 26 -9.77 -11.70 -10.23
C ALA A 26 -9.26 -10.95 -8.98
N GLY A 27 -8.21 -10.12 -9.13
CA GLY A 27 -7.82 -9.14 -8.10
C GLY A 27 -9.04 -8.27 -7.74
N GLN A 28 -9.21 -7.91 -6.46
CA GLN A 28 -10.46 -7.30 -5.94
C GLN A 28 -10.86 -6.00 -6.66
N PRO A 29 -12.16 -5.67 -6.71
CA PRO A 29 -12.68 -4.61 -7.58
C PRO A 29 -12.67 -3.23 -6.91
N TRP A 30 -12.47 -2.17 -7.70
CA TRP A 30 -12.77 -0.78 -7.31
C TRP A 30 -14.18 -0.39 -7.76
N GLU A 31 -14.98 0.17 -6.86
CA GLU A 31 -16.38 0.53 -7.10
C GLU A 31 -16.66 2.04 -7.08
N ILE A 32 -17.55 2.49 -7.97
CA ILE A 32 -18.24 3.79 -7.89
C ILE A 32 -19.73 3.49 -7.88
N CYS A 33 -20.39 3.81 -6.75
CA CYS A 33 -21.83 3.69 -6.60
C CYS A 33 -22.51 5.05 -6.86
N GLY A 34 -22.94 5.29 -8.10
CA GLY A 34 -23.55 6.57 -8.52
C GLY A 34 -24.83 6.92 -7.75
N GLU A 35 -25.12 8.22 -7.66
CA GLU A 35 -26.26 8.77 -6.90
C GLU A 35 -27.53 8.96 -7.73
N ASN A 36 -27.52 8.56 -9.01
CA ASN A 36 -28.61 8.73 -9.97
C ASN A 36 -29.81 7.78 -9.77
N GLY A 37 -30.20 7.61 -8.51
CA GLY A 37 -31.39 6.88 -8.08
C GLY A 37 -31.12 5.47 -7.61
N ASN A 38 -32.09 4.96 -6.84
CA ASN A 38 -32.11 3.61 -6.33
C ASN A 38 -33.26 2.82 -6.96
N TYR A 39 -33.12 1.49 -7.01
CA TYR A 39 -34.21 0.57 -7.35
C TYR A 39 -34.56 -0.28 -6.12
N THR A 40 -35.76 -0.87 -6.08
CA THR A 40 -36.18 -1.72 -4.95
C THR A 40 -35.96 -3.20 -5.24
N ALA A 41 -35.85 -4.00 -4.19
CA ALA A 41 -35.80 -5.45 -4.32
C ALA A 41 -37.03 -5.97 -5.08
N ASN A 42 -36.82 -6.93 -5.98
CA ASN A 42 -37.81 -7.53 -6.87
C ASN A 42 -38.51 -6.53 -7.83
N SER A 43 -37.89 -5.38 -8.10
CA SER A 43 -38.39 -4.44 -9.12
C SER A 43 -38.14 -4.92 -10.55
N THR A 44 -38.88 -4.34 -11.50
CA THR A 44 -38.65 -4.51 -12.94
C THR A 44 -37.21 -4.14 -13.33
N TYR A 45 -36.66 -3.05 -12.78
CA TYR A 45 -35.25 -2.68 -12.97
C TYR A 45 -34.29 -3.80 -12.55
N GLN A 46 -34.50 -4.43 -11.38
CA GLN A 46 -33.64 -5.54 -10.94
C GLN A 46 -33.75 -6.76 -11.86
N ALA A 47 -34.94 -7.06 -12.38
CA ALA A 47 -35.14 -8.13 -13.36
C ALA A 47 -34.40 -7.83 -14.68
N ASN A 48 -34.52 -6.60 -15.19
CA ASN A 48 -33.83 -6.13 -16.40
C ASN A 48 -32.31 -6.20 -16.24
N LEU A 49 -31.78 -5.79 -15.08
CA LEU A 49 -30.35 -5.88 -14.76
C LEU A 49 -29.85 -7.33 -14.75
N LYS A 50 -30.60 -8.26 -14.14
CA LYS A 50 -30.25 -9.70 -14.14
C LYS A 50 -30.27 -10.30 -15.55
N GLN A 51 -31.26 -9.93 -16.37
CA GLN A 51 -31.33 -10.35 -17.76
C GLN A 51 -30.13 -9.84 -18.57
N LEU A 52 -29.75 -8.57 -18.38
CA LEU A 52 -28.62 -7.97 -19.07
C LEU A 52 -27.28 -8.59 -18.62
N ALA A 53 -27.11 -8.83 -17.32
CA ALA A 53 -25.91 -9.52 -16.79
C ALA A 53 -25.70 -10.90 -17.44
N ALA A 54 -26.77 -11.71 -17.54
CA ALA A 54 -26.72 -13.02 -18.18
C ALA A 54 -26.38 -12.92 -19.69
N ALA A 55 -26.96 -11.93 -20.38
CA ALA A 55 -26.68 -11.69 -21.80
C ALA A 55 -25.22 -11.29 -22.05
N LEU A 56 -24.66 -10.39 -21.23
CA LEU A 56 -23.28 -9.93 -21.37
C LEU A 56 -22.27 -11.03 -21.07
N HIS A 57 -22.49 -11.80 -19.99
CA HIS A 57 -21.67 -12.97 -19.67
C HIS A 57 -21.67 -13.98 -20.83
N LYS A 58 -22.85 -14.28 -21.40
CA LYS A 58 -22.96 -15.17 -22.56
C LYS A 58 -22.21 -14.62 -23.77
N ASN A 59 -22.40 -13.35 -24.12
CA ASN A 59 -21.79 -12.75 -25.32
C ASN A 59 -20.25 -12.71 -25.27
N VAL A 60 -19.68 -12.53 -24.07
CA VAL A 60 -18.23 -12.63 -23.86
C VAL A 60 -17.76 -14.08 -23.96
N SER A 61 -18.53 -15.02 -23.42
CA SER A 61 -18.19 -16.47 -23.39
C SER A 61 -18.30 -17.16 -24.75
N SER A 62 -19.31 -16.85 -25.55
CA SER A 62 -19.60 -17.55 -26.80
C SER A 62 -18.71 -17.12 -27.97
N GLY A 63 -17.77 -16.20 -27.76
CA GLY A 63 -16.96 -15.62 -28.84
C GLY A 63 -17.77 -14.84 -29.88
N THR A 64 -19.09 -14.68 -29.67
CA THR A 64 -20.01 -13.90 -30.52
C THR A 64 -19.74 -12.40 -30.42
N GLY A 65 -19.04 -11.95 -29.37
CA GLY A 65 -18.33 -10.66 -29.34
C GLY A 65 -17.07 -10.60 -30.22
N GLY A 66 -16.87 -11.55 -31.14
CA GLY A 66 -15.78 -11.56 -32.13
C GLY A 66 -14.38 -11.77 -31.56
N GLY A 67 -14.24 -12.37 -30.36
CA GLY A 67 -12.93 -12.46 -29.68
C GLY A 67 -12.39 -11.11 -29.18
N ARG A 68 -13.28 -10.11 -29.05
CA ARG A 68 -12.96 -8.72 -28.68
C ARG A 68 -12.98 -8.45 -27.18
N LEU A 69 -13.25 -9.47 -26.36
CA LEU A 69 -13.23 -9.43 -24.88
C LEU A 69 -14.11 -8.30 -24.31
N PHE A 70 -15.27 -8.10 -24.92
CA PHE A 70 -16.19 -6.99 -24.64
C PHE A 70 -17.63 -7.41 -24.92
N ALA A 71 -18.57 -6.88 -24.15
CA ALA A 71 -19.99 -6.90 -24.49
C ALA A 71 -20.69 -5.64 -23.94
N SER A 72 -21.71 -5.16 -24.64
CA SER A 72 -22.61 -4.12 -24.18
C SER A 72 -24.05 -4.42 -24.58
N GLY A 73 -25.02 -3.75 -23.95
CA GLY A 73 -26.43 -3.93 -24.27
C GLY A 73 -27.35 -3.10 -23.39
N ALA A 74 -28.64 -3.12 -23.74
CA ALA A 74 -29.69 -2.48 -22.98
C ALA A 74 -30.92 -3.39 -22.85
N VAL A 75 -31.65 -3.26 -21.73
CA VAL A 75 -32.89 -4.00 -21.46
C VAL A 75 -33.91 -3.07 -20.80
N GLY A 76 -35.18 -3.20 -21.19
CA GLY A 76 -36.30 -2.47 -20.61
C GLY A 76 -36.59 -1.13 -21.29
N ALA A 77 -37.55 -0.41 -20.73
CA ALA A 77 -37.95 0.93 -21.15
C ALA A 77 -38.03 1.84 -19.92
N VAL A 78 -37.91 3.17 -20.12
CA VAL A 78 -38.02 4.15 -19.03
C VAL A 78 -39.34 3.94 -18.26
N PRO A 79 -39.32 3.88 -16.91
CA PRO A 79 -38.22 4.24 -15.99
C PRO A 79 -37.28 3.09 -15.57
N ASP A 80 -37.47 1.90 -16.13
CA ASP A 80 -36.76 0.66 -15.77
C ASP A 80 -35.71 0.23 -16.80
N ALA A 81 -35.34 1.11 -17.74
CA ALA A 81 -34.28 0.87 -18.70
C ALA A 81 -32.92 0.70 -17.99
N VAL A 82 -32.14 -0.30 -18.42
CA VAL A 82 -30.79 -0.57 -17.95
C VAL A 82 -29.87 -0.62 -19.16
N TYR A 83 -28.79 0.15 -19.10
CA TYR A 83 -27.69 0.14 -20.07
C TYR A 83 -26.46 -0.41 -19.37
N ALA A 84 -25.71 -1.30 -20.00
CA ALA A 84 -24.49 -1.83 -19.40
C ALA A 84 -23.43 -2.19 -20.44
N LEU A 85 -22.16 -2.13 -20.03
CA LEU A 85 -21.05 -2.72 -20.77
C LEU A 85 -20.07 -3.40 -19.82
N ALA A 86 -19.42 -4.43 -20.33
CA ALA A 86 -18.29 -5.09 -19.71
C ALA A 86 -17.12 -5.14 -20.69
N LEU A 87 -15.94 -4.72 -20.24
CA LEU A 87 -14.72 -4.64 -21.05
C LEU A 87 -13.57 -5.31 -20.31
N CYS A 88 -12.98 -6.34 -20.90
CA CYS A 88 -11.79 -6.99 -20.35
C CYS A 88 -10.50 -6.46 -20.99
N ARG A 89 -9.39 -6.62 -20.26
CA ARG A 89 -8.07 -6.21 -20.73
C ARG A 89 -7.66 -7.01 -21.97
N GLY A 90 -7.09 -6.35 -22.97
CA GLY A 90 -6.89 -6.94 -24.30
C GLY A 90 -5.89 -8.12 -24.38
N ASP A 91 -5.09 -8.34 -23.34
CA ASP A 91 -4.07 -9.41 -23.24
C ASP A 91 -4.56 -10.69 -22.55
N ILE A 92 -5.77 -10.71 -21.99
CA ILE A 92 -6.32 -11.92 -21.34
C ILE A 92 -7.04 -12.83 -22.35
N ASN A 93 -7.26 -14.09 -21.98
CA ASN A 93 -8.00 -15.03 -22.82
C ASN A 93 -9.53 -14.93 -22.59
N ALA A 94 -10.31 -15.49 -23.51
CA ALA A 94 -11.78 -15.41 -23.47
C ALA A 94 -12.39 -16.09 -22.23
N SER A 95 -11.78 -17.18 -21.73
CA SER A 95 -12.23 -17.86 -20.52
C SER A 95 -12.07 -16.97 -19.29
N ALA A 96 -10.89 -16.38 -19.09
CA ALA A 96 -10.62 -15.47 -17.98
C ALA A 96 -11.52 -14.23 -18.04
N CYS A 97 -11.82 -13.74 -19.25
CA CYS A 97 -12.77 -12.65 -19.42
C CYS A 97 -14.21 -13.06 -19.06
N ALA A 98 -14.67 -14.25 -19.48
CA ALA A 98 -15.97 -14.78 -19.11
C ALA A 98 -16.10 -14.94 -17.59
N ASP A 99 -15.10 -15.54 -16.92
CA ASP A 99 -15.07 -15.72 -15.47
C ASP A 99 -15.14 -14.36 -14.73
N CYS A 100 -14.39 -13.37 -15.22
CA CYS A 100 -14.37 -12.01 -14.68
C CYS A 100 -15.76 -11.35 -14.81
N VAL A 101 -16.38 -11.43 -15.99
CA VAL A 101 -17.70 -10.86 -16.25
C VAL A 101 -18.81 -11.60 -15.48
N GLY A 102 -18.69 -12.91 -15.28
CA GLY A 102 -19.64 -13.70 -14.49
C GLY A 102 -19.64 -13.30 -13.01
N THR A 103 -18.48 -12.90 -12.49
CA THR A 103 -18.30 -12.51 -11.09
C THR A 103 -18.63 -11.04 -10.86
N ILE A 104 -18.16 -10.13 -11.73
CA ILE A 104 -18.22 -8.68 -11.51
C ILE A 104 -19.66 -8.13 -11.36
N PHE A 105 -20.66 -8.74 -12.01
CA PHE A 105 -22.06 -8.36 -11.84
C PHE A 105 -22.63 -8.70 -10.46
N GLN A 106 -22.20 -9.82 -9.87
CA GLN A 106 -22.62 -10.22 -8.53
C GLN A 106 -22.00 -9.29 -7.50
N ASP A 107 -20.71 -9.02 -7.64
CA ASP A 107 -19.96 -8.08 -6.80
C ASP A 107 -20.55 -6.67 -6.88
N ALA A 108 -20.92 -6.21 -8.09
CA ALA A 108 -21.57 -4.92 -8.26
C ALA A 108 -22.86 -4.79 -7.43
N GLN A 109 -23.65 -5.85 -7.33
CA GLN A 109 -24.88 -5.88 -6.52
C GLN A 109 -24.61 -5.98 -5.01
N GLN A 110 -23.47 -6.53 -4.61
CA GLN A 110 -23.07 -6.63 -3.20
C GLN A 110 -22.44 -5.33 -2.70
N LEU A 111 -21.58 -4.71 -3.50
CA LEU A 111 -20.84 -3.49 -3.17
C LEU A 111 -21.70 -2.23 -3.30
N CYS A 112 -22.53 -2.17 -4.34
CA CYS A 112 -23.45 -1.06 -4.60
C CYS A 112 -24.91 -1.53 -4.56
N PRO A 113 -25.42 -1.98 -3.39
CA PRO A 113 -26.75 -2.56 -3.31
C PRO A 113 -27.81 -1.56 -3.74
N TYR A 114 -28.69 -1.98 -4.65
CA TYR A 114 -29.86 -1.21 -5.08
C TYR A 114 -29.58 0.10 -5.82
N ARG A 115 -28.35 0.35 -6.28
CA ARG A 115 -27.98 1.57 -7.03
C ARG A 115 -28.26 1.41 -8.52
N LYS A 116 -28.83 2.44 -9.15
CA LYS A 116 -29.11 2.42 -10.61
C LYS A 116 -27.91 2.79 -11.47
N GLU A 117 -26.83 3.29 -10.89
CA GLU A 117 -25.59 3.59 -11.58
C GLU A 117 -24.41 3.01 -10.80
N VAL A 118 -23.63 2.16 -11.45
CA VAL A 118 -22.49 1.49 -10.83
C VAL A 118 -21.38 1.30 -11.85
N SER A 119 -20.15 1.59 -11.45
CA SER A 119 -18.94 1.18 -12.16
C SER A 119 -18.09 0.31 -11.24
N ILE A 120 -17.65 -0.86 -11.71
CA ILE A 120 -16.76 -1.78 -10.99
C ILE A 120 -15.53 -2.05 -11.86
N VAL A 121 -14.34 -2.03 -11.26
CA VAL A 121 -13.07 -2.21 -11.95
C VAL A 121 -12.27 -3.32 -11.29
N TYR A 122 -12.04 -4.42 -11.99
CA TYR A 122 -10.98 -5.36 -11.68
C TYR A 122 -9.71 -5.05 -12.47
N ASP A 123 -8.60 -5.67 -12.08
CA ASP A 123 -7.38 -5.61 -12.89
C ASP A 123 -7.60 -6.18 -14.31
N SER A 124 -8.43 -7.23 -14.42
CA SER A 124 -8.70 -7.96 -15.66
C SER A 124 -9.92 -7.48 -16.44
N CYS A 125 -10.93 -6.87 -15.81
CA CYS A 125 -12.12 -6.37 -16.50
C CYS A 125 -12.81 -5.20 -15.79
N TYR A 126 -13.62 -4.47 -16.53
CA TYR A 126 -14.42 -3.32 -16.11
C TYR A 126 -15.90 -3.60 -16.38
N LEU A 127 -16.77 -3.18 -15.48
CA LEU A 127 -18.23 -3.19 -15.64
C LEU A 127 -18.76 -1.79 -15.36
N ARG A 128 -19.69 -1.31 -16.19
CA ARG A 128 -20.57 -0.20 -15.83
C ARG A 128 -22.00 -0.52 -16.21
N PHE A 129 -22.95 -0.17 -15.35
CA PHE A 129 -24.36 -0.11 -15.70
C PHE A 129 -25.00 1.18 -15.19
N SER A 130 -26.02 1.66 -15.90
CA SER A 130 -26.77 2.86 -15.57
C SER A 130 -28.22 2.77 -16.05
N ASN A 131 -29.12 3.55 -15.44
CA ASN A 131 -30.44 3.85 -15.99
C ASN A 131 -30.43 4.96 -17.06
N LEU A 132 -29.28 5.62 -17.27
CA LEU A 132 -29.06 6.60 -18.32
C LEU A 132 -28.29 5.97 -19.49
N ASP A 133 -28.64 6.35 -20.72
CA ASP A 133 -28.01 5.83 -21.93
C ASP A 133 -26.62 6.44 -22.16
N PHE A 134 -25.60 5.81 -21.57
CA PHE A 134 -24.19 6.12 -21.86
C PHE A 134 -23.63 5.31 -23.05
N LEU A 135 -24.42 4.39 -23.62
CA LEU A 135 -23.99 3.55 -24.73
C LEU A 135 -24.10 4.26 -26.09
N SER A 136 -24.97 5.27 -26.17
CA SER A 136 -25.23 6.07 -27.37
C SER A 136 -24.10 7.03 -27.78
N SER A 137 -23.11 7.25 -26.91
CA SER A 137 -22.01 8.19 -27.15
C SER A 137 -20.65 7.64 -26.74
N ALA A 138 -19.58 8.37 -27.09
CA ALA A 138 -18.22 8.10 -26.63
C ALA A 138 -17.95 8.65 -25.22
N ASP A 139 -19.01 8.88 -24.43
CA ASP A 139 -18.91 9.33 -23.04
C ASP A 139 -18.11 8.33 -22.20
N ASN A 140 -16.95 8.78 -21.70
CA ASN A 140 -16.07 8.00 -20.85
C ASN A 140 -16.38 8.18 -19.35
N SER A 141 -17.63 8.50 -18.98
CA SER A 141 -18.05 8.68 -17.58
C SER A 141 -17.82 7.45 -16.70
N GLY A 142 -17.88 7.66 -15.38
CA GLY A 142 -17.56 6.62 -14.40
C GLY A 142 -16.07 6.25 -14.40
N VAL A 143 -15.21 7.27 -14.56
CA VAL A 143 -13.75 7.14 -14.50
C VAL A 143 -13.31 6.85 -13.08
N VAL A 144 -12.47 5.83 -12.92
CA VAL A 144 -11.75 5.50 -11.69
C VAL A 144 -10.27 5.77 -11.93
N ASP A 145 -9.71 6.70 -11.18
CA ASP A 145 -8.28 7.05 -11.22
C ASP A 145 -7.56 6.42 -10.02
N LEU A 146 -6.48 5.70 -10.31
CA LEU A 146 -5.66 4.95 -9.37
C LEU A 146 -4.21 5.32 -9.62
N TYR A 147 -3.42 5.49 -8.57
CA TYR A 147 -2.01 5.82 -8.71
C TYR A 147 -1.18 5.22 -7.59
N ASN A 148 0.09 5.01 -7.89
CA ASN A 148 1.11 4.62 -6.93
C ASN A 148 1.57 5.88 -6.19
N THR A 149 1.62 5.82 -4.86
CA THR A 149 2.09 6.94 -4.03
C THR A 149 3.61 7.10 -4.02
N GLY A 150 4.35 6.18 -4.65
CA GLY A 150 5.78 6.31 -4.88
C GLY A 150 6.10 7.38 -5.93
N THR A 151 7.18 8.13 -5.70
CA THR A 151 7.67 9.16 -6.62
C THR A 151 8.96 8.72 -7.28
N VAL A 152 9.18 9.15 -8.52
CA VAL A 152 10.45 8.96 -9.22
C VAL A 152 11.40 10.09 -8.79
N SER A 153 12.53 9.72 -8.19
CA SER A 153 13.64 10.64 -7.90
C SER A 153 14.54 10.82 -9.12
N GLY A 154 14.99 12.05 -9.41
CA GLY A 154 15.87 12.36 -10.54
C GLY A 154 15.34 13.51 -11.40
N ASP A 155 15.59 13.45 -12.72
CA ASP A 155 15.07 14.44 -13.68
C ASP A 155 13.57 14.21 -13.94
N VAL A 156 12.73 14.67 -13.02
CA VAL A 156 11.26 14.59 -13.09
C VAL A 156 10.74 15.09 -14.44
N GLY A 157 11.28 16.20 -14.95
CA GLY A 157 10.85 16.75 -16.24
C GLY A 157 11.09 15.80 -17.41
N ARG A 158 12.22 15.08 -17.41
CA ARG A 158 12.51 14.05 -18.42
C ARG A 158 11.61 12.83 -18.26
N TYR A 159 11.35 12.39 -17.02
CA TYR A 159 10.41 11.31 -16.74
C TYR A 159 9.00 11.63 -17.27
N ASP A 160 8.46 12.80 -16.93
CA ASP A 160 7.09 13.17 -17.27
C ASP A 160 6.93 13.32 -18.80
N ARG A 161 7.94 13.87 -19.49
CA ARG A 161 7.97 13.92 -20.97
C ARG A 161 7.96 12.52 -21.59
N ALA A 162 8.73 11.61 -21.02
CA ALA A 162 8.78 10.23 -21.46
C ALA A 162 7.46 9.49 -21.26
N VAL A 163 6.84 9.62 -20.08
CA VAL A 163 5.50 9.07 -19.80
C VAL A 163 4.49 9.63 -20.80
N THR A 164 4.47 10.94 -21.02
CA THR A 164 3.57 11.60 -21.97
C THR A 164 3.78 11.09 -23.40
N GLY A 165 5.03 10.98 -23.83
CA GLY A 165 5.40 10.46 -25.15
C GLY A 165 4.97 9.01 -25.34
N LEU A 166 5.23 8.17 -24.34
CA LEU A 166 4.86 6.76 -24.35
C LEU A 166 3.34 6.58 -24.38
N LEU A 167 2.60 7.30 -23.54
CA LEU A 167 1.14 7.25 -23.50
C LEU A 167 0.52 7.69 -24.82
N ASN A 168 1.00 8.79 -25.41
CA ASN A 168 0.50 9.29 -26.69
C ASN A 168 0.75 8.28 -27.83
N ALA A 169 1.96 7.69 -27.90
CA ALA A 169 2.27 6.68 -28.91
C ALA A 169 1.43 5.40 -28.72
N THR A 170 1.28 4.94 -27.49
CA THR A 170 0.48 3.76 -27.15
C THR A 170 -1.00 3.99 -27.48
N ALA A 171 -1.53 5.17 -27.16
CA ALA A 171 -2.90 5.56 -27.51
C ALA A 171 -3.15 5.59 -29.02
N ARG A 172 -2.23 6.18 -29.80
CA ARG A 172 -2.33 6.21 -31.27
C ARG A 172 -2.30 4.81 -31.87
N TYR A 173 -1.48 3.91 -31.32
CA TYR A 173 -1.41 2.54 -31.80
C TYR A 173 -2.68 1.75 -31.44
N ALA A 174 -3.22 1.93 -30.23
CA ALA A 174 -4.48 1.33 -29.82
C ALA A 174 -5.64 1.74 -30.75
N ALA A 175 -5.69 3.03 -31.13
CA ALA A 175 -6.70 3.56 -32.03
C ALA A 175 -6.45 3.20 -33.51
N GLY A 176 -5.19 3.12 -33.95
CA GLY A 176 -4.80 3.01 -35.35
C GLY A 176 -4.55 1.60 -35.87
N ASN A 177 -4.42 0.58 -35.01
CA ASN A 177 -4.17 -0.79 -35.44
C ASN A 177 -5.45 -1.47 -35.94
N THR A 178 -5.65 -1.47 -37.26
CA THR A 178 -6.85 -1.95 -37.95
C THR A 178 -6.82 -3.45 -38.30
N ASN A 179 -5.79 -4.20 -37.89
CA ASN A 179 -5.73 -5.63 -38.18
C ASN A 179 -6.69 -6.47 -37.30
N ALA A 180 -7.05 -7.64 -37.84
CA ALA A 180 -8.29 -8.43 -37.70
C ALA A 180 -8.81 -8.87 -36.31
N SER A 181 -8.32 -8.33 -35.19
CA SER A 181 -8.91 -8.56 -33.86
C SER A 181 -9.55 -7.34 -33.20
N SER A 182 -9.28 -6.11 -33.71
CA SER A 182 -9.78 -4.79 -33.26
C SER A 182 -10.30 -4.76 -31.80
N ARG A 183 -9.42 -5.16 -30.87
CA ARG A 183 -9.62 -5.00 -29.42
C ARG A 183 -9.40 -3.56 -28.95
N LEU A 184 -9.00 -2.68 -29.88
CA LEU A 184 -8.59 -1.30 -29.65
C LEU A 184 -7.66 -1.19 -28.43
N PHE A 185 -6.65 -2.05 -28.39
CA PHE A 185 -5.76 -2.27 -27.26
C PHE A 185 -4.31 -2.20 -27.72
N ALA A 186 -3.46 -1.54 -26.95
CA ALA A 186 -2.03 -1.52 -27.18
C ALA A 186 -1.25 -1.49 -25.87
N THR A 187 -0.04 -2.02 -25.93
CA THR A 187 0.96 -1.97 -24.86
C THR A 187 2.24 -1.35 -25.40
N GLY A 188 2.85 -0.45 -24.63
CA GLY A 188 4.12 0.16 -24.95
C GLY A 188 5.16 -0.04 -23.85
N VAL A 189 6.43 0.04 -24.23
CA VAL A 189 7.55 0.17 -23.30
C VAL A 189 8.48 1.28 -23.78
N MET A 190 8.93 2.12 -22.85
CA MET A 190 10.02 3.05 -23.09
C MET A 190 11.31 2.51 -22.48
N VAL A 191 12.35 2.46 -23.31
CA VAL A 191 13.70 1.98 -22.99
C VAL A 191 14.72 3.08 -23.31
N GLY A 192 15.98 2.91 -22.91
CA GLY A 192 17.04 3.84 -23.33
C GLY A 192 17.35 4.98 -22.39
N PHE A 193 16.91 4.89 -21.13
CA PHE A 193 17.45 5.76 -20.10
C PHE A 193 18.76 5.19 -19.53
N ASP A 194 19.54 6.08 -18.92
CA ASP A 194 20.70 5.82 -18.08
C ASP A 194 20.35 4.91 -16.89
N ALA A 195 21.36 4.28 -16.27
CA ALA A 195 21.18 3.27 -15.22
C ALA A 195 20.31 3.72 -14.03
N GLN A 196 20.06 5.02 -13.89
CA GLN A 196 19.23 5.64 -12.86
C GLN A 196 17.73 5.69 -13.17
N PHE A 197 17.32 5.40 -14.41
CA PHE A 197 15.94 5.57 -14.87
C PHE A 197 15.33 4.23 -15.30
N PRO A 198 14.23 3.79 -14.67
CA PRO A 198 13.59 2.52 -14.96
C PRO A 198 12.87 2.52 -16.32
N LYS A 199 12.66 1.31 -16.87
CA LYS A 199 11.76 1.14 -18.02
C LYS A 199 10.34 1.56 -17.63
N ILE A 200 9.66 2.25 -18.54
CA ILE A 200 8.28 2.69 -18.33
C ILE A 200 7.39 1.81 -19.21
N TYR A 201 6.38 1.16 -18.61
CA TYR A 201 5.42 0.33 -19.31
C TYR A 201 4.09 1.05 -19.38
N ALA A 202 3.45 1.05 -20.55
CA ALA A 202 2.15 1.68 -20.76
C ALA A 202 1.15 0.73 -21.41
N MET A 203 -0.13 0.98 -21.17
CA MET A 203 -1.25 0.34 -21.84
C MET A 203 -2.33 1.37 -22.13
N ALA A 204 -2.95 1.26 -23.30
CA ALA A 204 -4.10 2.07 -23.69
C ALA A 204 -5.15 1.15 -24.34
N GLN A 205 -6.43 1.36 -23.99
CA GLN A 205 -7.52 0.53 -24.49
C GLN A 205 -8.82 1.32 -24.66
N CYS A 206 -9.57 1.02 -25.72
CA CYS A 206 -10.94 1.50 -25.92
C CYS A 206 -11.95 0.35 -25.95
N SER A 207 -13.24 0.65 -25.74
CA SER A 207 -14.31 -0.30 -25.98
C SER A 207 -14.42 -0.58 -27.50
N PRO A 208 -14.43 -1.85 -27.93
CA PRO A 208 -14.41 -2.25 -29.35
C PRO A 208 -15.59 -1.77 -30.22
N ASP A 209 -16.63 -1.20 -29.63
CA ASP A 209 -17.76 -0.58 -30.32
C ASP A 209 -17.50 0.88 -30.74
N LEU A 210 -16.39 1.49 -30.32
CA LEU A 210 -15.95 2.79 -30.82
C LEU A 210 -15.27 2.68 -32.19
N SER A 211 -15.45 3.71 -33.03
CA SER A 211 -14.62 3.89 -34.22
C SER A 211 -13.18 4.25 -33.83
N PRO A 212 -12.17 3.97 -34.69
CA PRO A 212 -10.79 4.44 -34.50
C PRO A 212 -10.67 5.93 -34.16
N ALA A 213 -11.48 6.78 -34.81
CA ALA A 213 -11.50 8.22 -34.56
C ALA A 213 -12.03 8.56 -33.15
N GLN A 214 -13.13 7.93 -32.73
CA GLN A 214 -13.67 8.12 -31.38
C GLN A 214 -12.71 7.60 -30.31
N CYS A 215 -12.09 6.45 -30.53
CA CYS A 215 -11.06 5.91 -29.64
C CYS A 215 -9.86 6.87 -29.52
N GLY A 216 -9.37 7.39 -30.65
CA GLY A 216 -8.27 8.36 -30.67
C GLY A 216 -8.59 9.65 -29.92
N LEU A 217 -9.80 10.20 -30.10
CA LEU A 217 -10.25 11.40 -29.36
C LEU A 217 -10.35 11.13 -27.85
N CYS A 218 -10.92 9.99 -27.48
CA CYS A 218 -11.15 9.62 -26.09
C CYS A 218 -9.83 9.36 -25.32
N LEU A 219 -8.92 8.56 -25.87
CA LEU A 219 -7.59 8.36 -25.30
C LEU A 219 -6.75 9.64 -25.35
N GLY A 220 -6.84 10.43 -26.42
CA GLY A 220 -6.15 11.71 -26.53
C GLY A 220 -6.56 12.70 -25.43
N ALA A 221 -7.85 12.75 -25.10
CA ALA A 221 -8.36 13.56 -23.99
C ALA A 221 -7.85 13.08 -22.62
N MET A 222 -7.66 11.76 -22.44
CA MET A 222 -7.04 11.21 -21.22
C MET A 222 -5.56 11.60 -21.13
N VAL A 223 -4.80 11.52 -22.23
CA VAL A 223 -3.40 11.97 -22.27
C VAL A 223 -3.28 13.46 -21.95
N ALA A 224 -4.15 14.30 -22.54
CA ALA A 224 -4.12 15.75 -22.33
C ALA A 224 -4.41 16.18 -20.88
N ARG A 225 -5.20 15.39 -20.15
CA ARG A 225 -5.54 15.65 -18.74
C ARG A 225 -4.69 14.85 -17.76
N TRP A 226 -3.76 14.02 -18.23
CA TRP A 226 -3.01 13.10 -17.38
C TRP A 226 -2.36 13.79 -16.18
N TRP A 227 -1.63 14.88 -16.40
CA TRP A 227 -0.96 15.65 -15.35
C TRP A 227 -1.87 16.66 -14.63
N GLN A 228 -3.15 16.71 -14.98
CA GLN A 228 -4.18 17.39 -14.16
C GLN A 228 -4.80 16.41 -13.16
N THR A 229 -4.79 15.11 -13.49
CA THR A 229 -5.32 14.02 -12.67
C THR A 229 -4.27 13.43 -11.73
N PHE A 230 -3.03 13.29 -12.20
CA PHE A 230 -1.93 12.68 -11.44
C PHE A 230 -0.80 13.68 -11.24
N GLU A 231 -0.18 13.64 -10.06
CA GLU A 231 0.96 14.49 -9.76
C GLU A 231 2.14 14.15 -10.68
N PRO A 232 2.87 15.15 -11.21
CA PRO A 232 4.15 14.96 -11.89
C PRO A 232 5.08 14.10 -11.03
N ASN A 233 5.91 13.22 -11.62
CA ASN A 233 6.78 12.24 -10.94
C ASN A 233 6.14 10.94 -10.40
N THR A 234 4.83 10.74 -10.52
CA THR A 234 4.17 9.52 -10.02
C THR A 234 4.75 8.26 -10.70
N GLN A 235 5.16 7.27 -9.91
CA GLN A 235 5.75 6.02 -10.43
C GLN A 235 4.79 5.19 -11.30
N GLY A 236 3.50 5.29 -11.06
CA GLY A 236 2.52 4.53 -11.83
C GLY A 236 1.13 5.08 -11.61
N ALA A 237 0.33 5.10 -12.67
CA ALA A 237 -1.03 5.60 -12.62
C ALA A 237 -1.90 4.87 -13.64
N ARG A 238 -3.18 4.74 -13.32
CA ARG A 238 -4.19 4.07 -14.12
C ARG A 238 -5.46 4.92 -14.07
N SER A 239 -5.99 5.25 -15.24
CA SER A 239 -7.28 5.91 -15.39
C SER A 239 -8.20 4.96 -16.15
N VAL A 240 -9.34 4.61 -15.57
CA VAL A 240 -10.23 3.55 -16.07
C VAL A 240 -11.64 4.09 -16.25
N GLY A 241 -12.08 4.30 -17.48
CA GLY A 241 -13.44 4.75 -17.79
C GLY A 241 -14.25 3.72 -18.58
N ALA A 242 -15.54 4.02 -18.76
CA ALA A 242 -16.48 3.14 -19.45
C ALA A 242 -16.08 2.81 -20.90
N ARG A 243 -15.38 3.72 -21.55
CA ARG A 243 -15.03 3.66 -22.97
C ARG A 243 -13.54 3.56 -23.20
N CYS A 244 -12.72 4.17 -22.36
CA CYS A 244 -11.29 4.31 -22.57
C CYS A 244 -10.52 4.19 -21.26
N ASN A 245 -9.38 3.52 -21.35
CA ASN A 245 -8.55 3.13 -20.22
C ASN A 245 -7.08 3.35 -20.55
N MET A 246 -6.31 3.85 -19.58
CA MET A 246 -4.87 4.03 -19.70
C MET A 246 -4.16 3.61 -18.42
N ARG A 247 -2.98 3.01 -18.53
CA ARG A 247 -2.15 2.62 -17.39
C ARG A 247 -0.68 2.82 -17.70
N VAL A 248 0.07 3.32 -16.73
CA VAL A 248 1.53 3.44 -16.73
C VAL A 248 2.06 2.83 -15.44
N GLU A 249 3.13 2.06 -15.53
CA GLU A 249 3.86 1.50 -14.38
C GLU A 249 5.35 1.36 -14.71
N LEU A 250 6.19 1.23 -13.68
CA LEU A 250 7.62 0.92 -13.84
C LEU A 250 7.92 -0.59 -13.93
N TYR A 251 6.88 -1.42 -13.89
CA TYR A 251 6.95 -2.87 -14.04
C TYR A 251 5.99 -3.34 -15.15
N SER A 252 6.28 -4.50 -15.75
CA SER A 252 5.34 -5.10 -16.70
C SER A 252 4.12 -5.65 -15.97
N PHE A 253 2.92 -5.26 -16.41
CA PHE A 253 1.63 -5.67 -15.82
C PHE A 253 0.71 -6.38 -16.82
N TYR A 254 1.23 -6.68 -18.02
CA TYR A 254 0.51 -7.37 -19.09
C TYR A 254 1.28 -8.64 -19.48
N ASN A 255 0.54 -9.66 -19.94
CA ASN A 255 1.07 -11.01 -20.18
C ASN A 255 1.58 -11.24 -21.61
N VAL A 256 1.71 -10.17 -22.39
CA VAL A 256 2.12 -10.21 -23.81
C VAL A 256 3.39 -9.36 -24.03
N PRO A 257 4.20 -9.66 -25.05
CA PRO A 257 5.28 -8.75 -25.44
C PRO A 257 4.75 -7.36 -25.77
N SER A 258 5.51 -6.31 -25.42
CA SER A 258 5.14 -4.93 -25.72
C SER A 258 5.01 -4.72 -27.24
N MET A 259 3.82 -4.36 -27.70
CA MET A 259 3.54 -4.05 -29.11
C MET A 259 4.34 -2.84 -29.64
N LEU A 260 4.68 -1.91 -28.76
CA LEU A 260 5.50 -0.73 -29.06
C LEU A 260 6.72 -0.68 -28.15
N GLN A 261 7.87 -0.34 -28.73
CA GLN A 261 9.08 -0.02 -28.01
C GLN A 261 9.59 1.35 -28.47
N LEU A 262 9.74 2.30 -27.54
CA LEU A 262 10.29 3.63 -27.79
C LEU A 262 11.62 3.81 -27.07
N GLN A 263 12.51 4.60 -27.67
CA GLN A 263 13.79 4.98 -27.05
C GLN A 263 13.66 6.38 -26.44
N ALA A 264 14.12 6.55 -25.20
CA ALA A 264 14.26 7.86 -24.57
C ALA A 264 15.35 8.68 -25.28
N GLU A 265 15.14 9.99 -25.45
CA GLU A 265 16.14 10.88 -26.04
C GLU A 265 17.40 10.93 -25.15
N ALA A 266 18.58 10.85 -25.80
CA ALA A 266 19.88 10.94 -25.14
C ALA A 266 20.18 12.40 -24.76
N VAL A 267 20.77 12.61 -23.59
CA VAL A 267 21.23 13.94 -23.15
C VAL A 267 22.39 14.38 -24.05
N ALA A 268 22.22 15.45 -24.81
CA ALA A 268 23.34 16.10 -25.48
C ALA A 268 24.27 16.73 -24.41
N PRO A 269 25.60 16.62 -24.52
CA PRO A 269 26.51 17.23 -23.55
C PRO A 269 26.33 18.75 -23.54
N SER A 270 26.16 19.31 -22.35
CA SER A 270 26.00 20.74 -22.11
C SER A 270 27.20 21.54 -22.65
N PRO A 271 27.02 22.67 -23.35
CA PRO A 271 28.13 23.55 -23.70
C PRO A 271 28.73 24.20 -22.44
N SER A 272 30.06 24.28 -22.39
CA SER A 272 30.82 24.83 -21.24
C SER A 272 30.37 26.23 -20.82
N PRO A 273 30.43 26.57 -19.51
CA PRO A 273 30.07 27.89 -19.03
C PRO A 273 31.02 28.97 -19.56
N ALA A 274 30.47 30.09 -20.02
CA ALA A 274 31.24 31.29 -20.36
C ALA A 274 31.84 31.94 -19.09
N PRO A 275 32.98 32.65 -19.18
CA PRO A 275 33.65 33.24 -18.03
C PRO A 275 32.85 34.42 -17.46
N ALA A 276 32.80 34.52 -16.12
CA ALA A 276 32.12 35.59 -15.40
C ALA A 276 32.80 36.97 -15.58
N PRO A 277 32.05 38.10 -15.62
CA PRO A 277 32.63 39.44 -15.61
C PRO A 277 33.12 39.83 -14.21
N ALA A 278 34.28 40.49 -14.17
CA ALA A 278 34.93 41.01 -12.96
C ALA A 278 34.16 42.18 -12.32
N GLY A 279 34.20 42.20 -10.98
CA GLY A 279 33.44 43.13 -10.14
C GLY A 279 33.90 44.60 -10.12
N LYS A 280 33.10 45.43 -9.46
CA LYS A 280 33.47 46.78 -9.00
C LYS A 280 32.93 47.06 -7.57
N PRO A 281 33.58 47.97 -6.82
CA PRO A 281 33.65 47.97 -5.36
C PRO A 281 32.60 48.87 -4.67
N PRO A 282 32.54 48.88 -3.32
CA PRO A 282 31.43 49.43 -2.53
C PRO A 282 31.60 50.93 -2.19
N ALA A 283 30.47 51.62 -1.98
CA ALA A 283 30.43 52.94 -1.35
C ALA A 283 29.15 53.11 -0.50
N VAL A 284 29.31 53.74 0.67
CA VAL A 284 28.35 54.16 1.70
C VAL A 284 28.88 55.52 2.23
N PRO A 285 28.16 56.42 2.94
CA PRO A 285 26.71 56.74 3.07
C PRO A 285 26.37 58.24 2.80
N GLY A 286 25.08 58.62 2.78
CA GLY A 286 24.67 59.96 3.23
C GLY A 286 23.41 60.61 2.61
N THR A 287 22.34 60.67 3.41
CA THR A 287 21.41 61.81 3.66
C THR A 287 20.73 62.57 2.50
N THR A 288 19.38 62.55 2.44
CA THR A 288 18.46 63.61 2.92
C THR A 288 17.05 63.49 2.28
N GLY A 289 16.01 63.70 3.09
CA GLY A 289 14.87 64.56 2.73
C GLY A 289 13.58 63.92 2.15
N GLY A 290 12.53 63.90 2.98
CA GLY A 290 11.30 64.64 2.64
C GLY A 290 9.99 63.87 2.36
N GLY A 291 9.03 64.00 3.30
CA GLY A 291 7.56 63.95 3.08
C GLY A 291 6.92 62.55 3.03
N GLU A 292 5.71 62.30 3.52
CA GLU A 292 4.71 63.12 4.20
C GLU A 292 3.63 62.17 4.78
N ASP A 293 2.85 62.66 5.73
CA ASP A 293 1.83 61.98 6.53
C ASP A 293 0.68 61.31 5.77
N GLN A 294 0.16 60.20 6.32
CA GLN A 294 -1.27 60.09 6.64
C GLN A 294 -1.56 58.96 7.63
N LYS A 295 -1.86 59.36 8.87
CA LYS A 295 -2.38 58.52 9.95
C LYS A 295 -3.87 58.83 10.08
N LYS A 296 -4.75 57.86 9.84
CA LYS A 296 -6.16 57.91 10.27
C LYS A 296 -6.42 56.88 11.36
N HIS A 297 -6.90 57.40 12.49
CA HIS A 297 -7.52 56.69 13.60
C HIS A 297 -8.71 55.83 13.14
N LEU A 298 -8.90 54.67 13.78
CA LEU A 298 -10.15 54.43 14.48
C LEU A 298 -9.93 53.52 15.69
N HIS A 299 -10.44 53.98 16.83
CA HIS A 299 -10.48 53.29 18.11
C HIS A 299 -11.47 52.12 18.08
N GLN A 300 -11.02 51.00 18.67
CA GLN A 300 -11.67 50.28 19.78
C GLN A 300 -13.07 49.70 19.56
N ASP A 301 -13.17 48.37 19.59
CA ASP A 301 -14.07 47.76 20.59
C ASP A 301 -13.64 46.34 20.98
N ARG A 302 -13.87 46.03 22.26
CA ARG A 302 -13.52 44.80 22.96
C ARG A 302 -14.85 44.17 23.36
N SER A 303 -15.30 43.11 22.68
CA SER A 303 -16.32 42.19 23.23
C SER A 303 -16.52 40.96 22.34
N ASP A 304 -16.61 39.82 23.01
CA ASP A 304 -17.23 38.55 22.61
C ASP A 304 -16.74 37.82 21.35
N VAL A 305 -15.78 36.90 21.55
CA VAL A 305 -15.55 35.75 20.66
C VAL A 305 -15.69 34.45 21.46
N SER A 306 -16.92 33.97 21.59
CA SER A 306 -17.22 32.55 21.76
C SER A 306 -18.71 32.31 21.50
N PRO A 307 -19.04 31.76 20.31
CA PRO A 307 -19.57 30.38 20.30
C PRO A 307 -19.07 29.50 19.12
N LEU A 308 -18.03 29.91 18.38
CA LEU A 308 -17.54 29.16 17.20
C LEU A 308 -16.75 27.87 17.52
N LYS A 309 -16.27 27.69 18.76
CA LYS A 309 -15.52 26.48 19.18
C LYS A 309 -16.40 25.22 19.31
N SER A 310 -17.72 25.36 19.51
CA SER A 310 -18.61 24.22 19.83
C SER A 310 -19.19 23.51 18.59
N GLU A 311 -19.40 24.20 17.47
CA GLU A 311 -20.15 23.62 16.34
C GLU A 311 -19.30 22.77 15.38
N HIS A 312 -18.03 23.13 15.16
CA HIS A 312 -17.15 22.35 14.27
C HIS A 312 -16.76 20.97 14.85
N LEU A 313 -16.79 20.83 16.19
CA LEU A 313 -16.37 19.61 16.87
C LEU A 313 -17.51 18.58 17.01
N LYS A 314 -18.78 19.04 17.08
CA LYS A 314 -19.98 18.17 17.05
C LYS A 314 -20.11 17.38 15.73
N SER A 315 -19.54 17.91 14.65
CA SER A 315 -19.49 17.23 13.34
C SER A 315 -18.46 16.09 13.30
N CYS A 316 -17.38 16.16 14.08
CA CYS A 316 -16.28 15.18 14.03
C CYS A 316 -16.40 14.04 15.06
N ALA A 317 -17.04 14.27 16.20
CA ALA A 317 -17.11 13.34 17.33
C ALA A 317 -18.55 12.86 17.60
N ALA A 318 -19.05 11.97 16.74
CA ALA A 318 -20.26 11.20 17.03
C ALA A 318 -19.89 9.88 17.75
N SER A 319 -19.27 9.96 18.93
CA SER A 319 -19.24 8.84 19.89
C SER A 319 -18.85 9.28 21.30
N ARG A 320 -19.80 9.11 22.24
CA ARG A 320 -19.73 9.10 23.73
C ARG A 320 -19.15 10.34 24.44
N SER A 321 -19.94 10.87 25.37
CA SER A 321 -19.77 12.16 26.06
C SER A 321 -18.58 12.26 27.01
N GLU A 322 -17.93 11.15 27.39
CA GLU A 322 -16.79 11.14 28.32
C GLU A 322 -15.43 11.33 27.61
N ASP A 323 -15.37 11.06 26.30
CA ASP A 323 -14.13 11.17 25.50
C ASP A 323 -13.75 12.62 25.16
N PHE A 324 -14.66 13.58 25.36
CA PHE A 324 -14.50 14.96 24.91
C PHE A 324 -13.67 15.82 25.89
N GLU A 325 -13.86 15.63 27.21
CA GLU A 325 -13.13 16.39 28.23
C GLU A 325 -11.62 16.06 28.25
N SER A 326 -11.24 14.82 27.93
CA SER A 326 -9.81 14.43 27.87
C SER A 326 -9.09 15.07 26.67
N ILE A 327 -9.79 15.23 25.54
CA ILE A 327 -9.22 15.83 24.32
C ILE A 327 -9.08 17.35 24.47
N GLU A 328 -9.99 18.01 25.18
CA GLU A 328 -9.90 19.46 25.42
C GLU A 328 -8.63 19.86 26.18
N SER A 329 -8.15 18.99 27.08
CA SER A 329 -6.91 19.23 27.84
C SER A 329 -5.62 19.14 27.00
N LEU A 330 -5.69 18.57 25.79
CA LEU A 330 -4.54 18.40 24.90
C LEU A 330 -4.35 19.58 23.93
N PHE A 331 -5.24 20.57 23.91
CA PHE A 331 -5.11 21.71 23.00
C PHE A 331 -3.96 22.63 23.37
N LEU A 332 -3.13 22.93 22.40
CA LEU A 332 -2.04 23.91 22.49
C LEU A 332 -2.29 25.05 21.50
N ASP A 333 -2.10 26.28 21.98
CA ASP A 333 -2.27 27.48 21.18
C ASP A 333 -1.17 27.56 20.10
N LEU A 334 -1.53 28.01 18.89
CA LEU A 334 -0.59 28.18 17.78
C LEU A 334 0.53 29.16 18.15
N SER A 335 0.23 30.17 18.95
CA SER A 335 1.21 31.14 19.45
C SER A 335 2.31 30.46 20.29
N THR A 336 1.94 29.52 21.16
CA THR A 336 2.88 28.73 21.97
C THR A 336 3.77 27.88 21.08
N LEU A 337 3.22 27.21 20.07
CA LEU A 337 4.00 26.39 19.15
C LEU A 337 4.93 27.20 18.25
N ARG A 338 4.50 28.38 17.80
CA ARG A 338 5.37 29.32 17.08
C ARG A 338 6.54 29.76 17.93
N ILE A 339 6.33 30.12 19.20
CA ILE A 339 7.43 30.48 20.10
C ILE A 339 8.35 29.27 20.34
N ALA A 340 7.77 28.11 20.63
CA ALA A 340 8.52 26.90 20.95
C ALA A 340 9.43 26.42 19.81
N THR A 341 9.01 26.63 18.55
CA THR A 341 9.71 26.16 17.35
C THR A 341 10.52 27.25 16.65
N ASP A 342 10.65 28.44 17.23
CA ASP A 342 11.23 29.63 16.59
C ASP A 342 10.58 29.92 15.23
N ASN A 343 9.25 30.03 15.26
CA ASN A 343 8.38 30.23 14.11
C ASN A 343 8.57 29.18 13.01
N PHE A 344 8.67 27.90 13.39
CA PHE A 344 8.92 26.77 12.48
C PHE A 344 10.19 26.95 11.64
N SER A 345 11.25 27.45 12.27
CA SER A 345 12.56 27.66 11.64
C SER A 345 13.10 26.37 11.03
N GLU A 346 13.69 26.47 9.84
CA GLU A 346 14.36 25.34 9.18
C GLU A 346 15.52 24.78 10.03
N ASN A 347 16.12 25.59 10.90
CA ASN A 347 17.14 25.12 11.84
C ASN A 347 16.60 24.11 12.87
N ASN A 348 15.29 24.15 13.13
CA ASN A 348 14.60 23.24 14.02
C ASN A 348 13.97 22.07 13.29
N LYS A 349 14.10 21.96 11.97
CA LYS A 349 13.53 20.86 11.19
C LYS A 349 14.20 19.53 11.53
N LEU A 350 13.41 18.58 12.00
CA LEU A 350 13.85 17.22 12.31
C LEU A 350 13.74 16.30 11.10
N GLY A 351 12.72 16.49 10.27
CA GLY A 351 12.50 15.70 9.06
C GLY A 351 11.24 16.12 8.32
N GLU A 352 11.09 15.64 7.09
CA GLU A 352 9.94 15.87 6.23
C GLU A 352 9.57 14.57 5.52
N GLY A 353 8.29 14.23 5.51
CA GLY A 353 7.77 13.05 4.82
C GLY A 353 6.40 13.33 4.21
N GLY A 354 5.76 12.29 3.66
CA GLY A 354 4.45 12.41 3.00
C GLY A 354 3.31 12.92 3.89
N PHE A 355 3.54 12.97 5.21
CA PHE A 355 2.56 13.36 6.22
C PHE A 355 2.83 14.75 6.82
N GLY A 356 3.80 15.50 6.28
CA GLY A 356 4.15 16.84 6.73
C GLY A 356 5.56 16.96 7.29
N VAL A 357 5.85 18.13 7.85
CA VAL A 357 7.17 18.50 8.36
C VAL A 357 7.18 18.39 9.88
N VAL A 358 8.26 17.85 10.45
CA VAL A 358 8.45 17.71 11.89
C VAL A 358 9.51 18.70 12.36
N TYR A 359 9.18 19.51 13.35
CA TYR A 359 10.07 20.50 13.96
C TYR A 359 10.37 20.13 15.42
N LYS A 360 11.59 20.40 15.87
CA LYS A 360 11.94 20.41 17.29
C LYS A 360 11.40 21.70 17.91
N GLY A 361 10.88 21.62 19.12
CA GLY A 361 10.53 22.80 19.90
C GLY A 361 10.83 22.62 21.38
N SER A 362 10.77 23.72 22.11
CA SER A 362 10.85 23.73 23.57
C SER A 362 9.69 24.53 24.15
N LEU A 363 8.84 23.89 24.93
CA LEU A 363 7.73 24.56 25.61
C LEU A 363 8.26 25.52 26.70
N PRO A 364 7.47 26.51 27.16
CA PRO A 364 7.93 27.50 28.16
C PRO A 364 8.49 26.91 29.47
N HIS A 365 8.12 25.68 29.81
CA HIS A 365 8.60 24.96 30.99
C HIS A 365 9.84 24.10 30.73
N GLY A 366 10.43 24.17 29.53
CA GLY A 366 11.65 23.45 29.14
C GLY A 366 11.42 22.01 28.64
N GLU A 367 10.16 21.59 28.49
CA GLU A 367 9.83 20.29 27.88
C GLU A 367 10.15 20.34 26.37
N GLU A 368 11.08 19.49 25.93
CA GLU A 368 11.40 19.32 24.51
C GLU A 368 10.30 18.52 23.79
N ILE A 369 9.84 19.06 22.66
CA ILE A 369 8.73 18.50 21.88
C ILE A 369 9.11 18.32 20.41
N ALA A 370 8.40 17.43 19.74
CA ALA A 370 8.40 17.28 18.29
C ALA A 370 7.03 17.69 17.73
N VAL A 371 7.00 18.75 16.92
CA VAL A 371 5.79 19.30 16.31
C VAL A 371 5.68 18.82 14.87
N LYS A 372 4.78 17.87 14.61
CA LYS A 372 4.41 17.39 13.27
C LYS A 372 3.33 18.31 12.70
N ARG A 373 3.72 19.19 11.78
CA ARG A 373 2.82 20.09 11.06
C ARG A 373 2.31 19.39 9.79
N LEU A 374 1.02 19.09 9.76
CA LEU A 374 0.39 18.35 8.67
C LEU A 374 0.22 19.25 7.43
N SER A 375 0.39 18.66 6.25
CA SER A 375 0.22 19.38 4.98
C SER A 375 -1.24 19.75 4.71
N GLN A 376 -1.50 21.00 4.31
CA GLN A 376 -2.84 21.54 4.04
C GLN A 376 -3.49 21.00 2.75
N SER A 377 -2.73 20.38 1.84
CA SER A 377 -3.20 19.95 0.51
C SER A 377 -3.77 18.52 0.46
N SER A 378 -3.76 17.77 1.56
CA SER A 378 -4.15 16.35 1.54
C SER A 378 -5.53 16.10 2.18
N VAL A 379 -6.48 15.58 1.39
CA VAL A 379 -7.75 15.00 1.90
C VAL A 379 -7.47 13.84 2.88
N GLN A 380 -6.30 13.23 2.77
CA GLN A 380 -5.78 12.18 3.66
C GLN A 380 -5.36 12.70 5.05
N GLY A 381 -4.76 13.89 5.16
CA GLY A 381 -4.28 14.44 6.42
C GLY A 381 -5.39 14.66 7.46
N MET A 382 -6.63 14.90 7.03
CA MET A 382 -7.78 15.01 7.95
C MET A 382 -8.20 13.66 8.54
N GLY A 383 -8.12 12.58 7.75
CA GLY A 383 -8.43 11.22 8.22
C GLY A 383 -7.35 10.69 9.17
N GLU A 384 -6.09 10.98 8.88
CA GLU A 384 -4.95 10.63 9.74
C GLU A 384 -4.94 11.44 11.03
N LEU A 385 -5.24 12.75 10.96
CA LEU A 385 -5.43 13.58 12.14
C LEU A 385 -6.54 13.01 13.04
N LYS A 386 -7.68 12.61 12.47
CA LYS A 386 -8.78 12.00 13.22
C LYS A 386 -8.34 10.68 13.86
N ASN A 387 -7.61 9.83 13.14
CA ASN A 387 -7.09 8.58 13.67
C ASN A 387 -6.08 8.82 14.80
N GLU A 388 -5.06 9.66 14.59
CA GLU A 388 -4.04 9.94 15.61
C GLU A 388 -4.65 10.64 16.84
N LEU A 389 -5.62 11.55 16.66
CA LEU A 389 -6.31 12.22 17.78
C LEU A 389 -7.14 11.24 18.63
N VAL A 390 -7.94 10.38 18.00
CA VAL A 390 -8.81 9.43 18.70
C VAL A 390 -8.00 8.29 19.33
N LEU A 391 -6.93 7.84 18.67
CA LEU A 391 -6.10 6.74 19.12
C LEU A 391 -5.08 7.17 20.17
N VAL A 392 -4.25 8.16 19.86
CA VAL A 392 -3.05 8.43 20.67
C VAL A 392 -3.40 9.13 21.98
N ALA A 393 -4.52 9.87 22.06
CA ALA A 393 -5.04 10.38 23.33
C ALA A 393 -5.37 9.27 24.35
N LYS A 394 -5.64 8.04 23.89
CA LYS A 394 -6.00 6.89 24.71
C LYS A 394 -4.84 5.91 24.94
N LEU A 395 -3.72 6.09 24.25
CA LEU A 395 -2.59 5.16 24.31
C LEU A 395 -1.52 5.68 25.27
N GLN A 396 -1.30 4.94 26.35
CA GLN A 396 -0.24 5.22 27.31
C GLN A 396 0.55 3.95 27.58
N HIS A 397 1.74 3.87 26.96
CA HIS A 397 2.63 2.74 27.16
C HIS A 397 4.08 3.16 26.92
N LYS A 398 5.02 2.63 27.71
CA LYS A 398 6.44 2.99 27.68
C LYS A 398 7.13 2.76 26.32
N ASN A 399 6.55 1.90 25.48
CA ASN A 399 7.07 1.56 24.14
C ASN A 399 6.22 2.15 23.00
N LEU A 400 5.36 3.13 23.27
CA LEU A 400 4.66 3.93 22.25
C LEU A 400 5.03 5.41 22.46
N VAL A 401 5.11 6.19 21.38
CA VAL A 401 5.39 7.63 21.47
C VAL A 401 4.17 8.35 22.05
N ARG A 402 4.40 9.16 23.09
CA ARG A 402 3.35 9.91 23.77
C ARG A 402 3.00 11.18 22.99
N LEU A 403 1.72 11.38 22.74
CA LEU A 403 1.16 12.66 22.31
C LEU A 403 1.12 13.61 23.51
N VAL A 404 1.73 14.77 23.36
CA VAL A 404 1.76 15.86 24.33
C VAL A 404 0.57 16.78 24.12
N GLY A 405 0.21 17.07 22.87
CA GLY A 405 -0.89 17.96 22.54
C GLY A 405 -1.19 18.08 21.05
N VAL A 406 -2.22 18.86 20.72
CA VAL A 406 -2.73 19.08 19.37
C VAL A 406 -3.05 20.55 19.17
N CYS A 407 -2.77 21.08 17.97
CA CYS A 407 -3.19 22.42 17.58
C CYS A 407 -4.09 22.35 16.34
N LEU A 408 -5.30 22.89 16.47
CA LEU A 408 -6.33 22.94 15.40
C LEU A 408 -6.79 24.39 15.14
N GLU A 409 -5.90 25.37 15.35
CA GLU A 409 -6.24 26.78 15.15
C GLU A 409 -6.10 27.19 13.68
N GLU A 410 -7.00 28.07 13.23
CA GLU A 410 -7.02 28.58 11.85
C GLU A 410 -7.02 27.42 10.81
N HIS A 411 -6.09 27.47 9.86
CA HIS A 411 -5.82 26.44 8.85
C HIS A 411 -4.64 25.52 9.23
N GLU A 412 -4.13 25.64 10.46
CA GLU A 412 -3.03 24.82 10.95
C GLU A 412 -3.56 23.55 11.61
N ARG A 413 -2.91 22.43 11.32
CA ARG A 413 -3.19 21.13 11.93
C ARG A 413 -1.86 20.54 12.36
N MET A 414 -1.64 20.47 13.67
CA MET A 414 -0.36 20.03 14.24
C MET A 414 -0.57 19.02 15.34
N LEU A 415 0.31 18.02 15.37
CA LEU A 415 0.39 17.02 16.41
C LEU A 415 1.73 17.18 17.13
N VAL A 416 1.68 17.25 18.46
CA VAL A 416 2.83 17.54 19.30
C VAL A 416 3.16 16.30 20.12
N TYR A 417 4.35 15.77 19.92
CA TYR A 417 4.85 14.56 20.55
C TYR A 417 6.01 14.87 21.48
N GLU A 418 6.32 13.93 22.39
CA GLU A 418 7.59 13.97 23.13
C GLU A 418 8.78 13.93 22.15
N TYR A 419 9.83 14.70 22.44
CA TYR A 419 11.03 14.69 21.60
C TYR A 419 11.87 13.42 21.82
N MET A 420 12.29 12.78 20.73
CA MET A 420 13.08 11.56 20.72
C MET A 420 14.50 11.84 20.22
N PRO A 421 15.50 11.98 21.10
CA PRO A 421 16.82 12.53 20.75
C PRO A 421 17.64 11.64 19.81
N ASN A 422 17.45 10.32 19.85
CA ASN A 422 18.17 9.38 18.99
C ASN A 422 17.41 9.08 17.67
N ARG A 423 16.36 9.85 17.35
CA ARG A 423 15.59 9.76 16.10
C ARG A 423 15.06 8.34 15.85
N SER A 424 14.81 7.98 14.59
CA SER A 424 14.28 6.68 14.19
C SER A 424 15.38 5.63 14.04
N LEU A 425 15.03 4.37 14.32
CA LEU A 425 15.94 3.22 14.29
C LEU A 425 16.66 3.07 12.95
N ASP A 426 15.99 3.34 11.83
CA ASP A 426 16.56 3.22 10.48
C ASP A 426 17.73 4.20 10.23
N THR A 427 17.78 5.33 10.95
CA THR A 427 18.88 6.32 10.85
C THR A 427 20.17 5.87 11.51
N ILE A 428 20.09 4.82 12.34
CA ILE A 428 21.24 4.23 13.06
C ILE A 428 21.54 2.85 12.50
N LEU A 429 20.52 1.99 12.36
CA LEU A 429 20.66 0.59 12.00
C LEU A 429 21.32 0.38 10.62
N PHE A 430 20.99 1.24 9.65
CA PHE A 430 21.46 1.10 8.26
C PHE A 430 22.56 2.11 7.90
N ASP A 431 23.06 2.86 8.87
CA ASP A 431 24.16 3.80 8.71
C ASP A 431 25.46 3.06 9.06
N ALA A 432 26.40 3.00 8.11
CA ALA A 432 27.62 2.22 8.25
C ALA A 432 28.50 2.67 9.44
N GLU A 433 28.45 3.96 9.79
CA GLU A 433 29.24 4.52 10.88
C GLU A 433 28.50 4.36 12.23
N LYS A 434 27.18 4.54 12.23
CA LYS A 434 26.37 4.53 13.46
C LYS A 434 25.84 3.16 13.86
N SER A 435 25.79 2.18 12.96
CA SER A 435 25.27 0.83 13.24
C SER A 435 25.96 0.14 14.43
N SER A 436 27.25 0.45 14.63
CA SER A 436 28.07 0.00 15.75
C SER A 436 27.60 0.54 17.12
N LEU A 437 26.80 1.62 17.15
CA LEU A 437 26.15 2.11 18.36
C LEU A 437 25.06 1.15 18.85
N LEU A 438 24.55 0.27 17.99
CA LEU A 438 23.56 -0.73 18.33
C LEU A 438 24.23 -2.10 18.47
N ASP A 439 24.88 -2.32 19.61
CA ASP A 439 25.34 -3.64 20.01
C ASP A 439 24.18 -4.64 20.14
N TRP A 440 24.50 -5.93 20.29
CA TRP A 440 23.48 -6.96 20.43
C TRP A 440 22.48 -6.68 21.56
N GLY A 441 22.98 -6.22 22.73
CA GLY A 441 22.15 -5.92 23.89
C GLY A 441 21.10 -4.83 23.58
N ARG A 442 21.52 -3.76 22.90
CA ARG A 442 20.62 -2.68 22.46
C ARG A 442 19.63 -3.17 21.39
N ARG A 443 20.07 -3.96 20.41
CA ARG A 443 19.17 -4.52 19.39
C ARG A 443 18.13 -5.46 19.99
N LEU A 444 18.53 -6.33 20.93
CA LEU A 444 17.62 -7.20 21.65
C LEU A 444 16.64 -6.39 22.54
N LYS A 445 17.13 -5.34 23.20
CA LYS A 445 16.29 -4.39 23.96
C LYS A 445 15.25 -3.71 23.05
N ILE A 446 15.64 -3.33 21.84
CA ILE A 446 14.76 -2.75 20.82
C ILE A 446 13.70 -3.76 20.37
N ILE A 447 14.12 -4.97 19.96
CA ILE A 447 13.19 -6.04 19.54
C ILE A 447 12.15 -6.32 20.63
N ASN A 448 12.59 -6.51 21.87
CA ASN A 448 11.71 -6.78 23.01
C ASN A 448 10.79 -5.59 23.33
N GLY A 449 11.27 -4.36 23.20
CA GLY A 449 10.45 -3.18 23.43
C GLY A 449 9.36 -3.00 22.37
N VAL A 450 9.69 -3.20 21.10
CA VAL A 450 8.70 -3.19 20.00
C VAL A 450 7.68 -4.32 20.19
N ALA A 451 8.12 -5.53 20.55
CA ALA A 451 7.22 -6.66 20.78
C ALA A 451 6.22 -6.39 21.92
N ARG A 452 6.67 -5.75 23.02
CA ARG A 452 5.78 -5.29 24.09
C ARG A 452 4.82 -4.20 23.64
N GLY A 453 5.28 -3.22 22.85
CA GLY A 453 4.43 -2.18 22.28
C GLY A 453 3.33 -2.75 21.38
N MET A 454 3.67 -3.72 20.53
CA MET A 454 2.71 -4.39 19.65
C MET A 454 1.73 -5.28 20.41
N GLN A 455 2.18 -6.03 21.43
CA GLN A 455 1.26 -6.76 22.31
C GLN A 455 0.26 -5.81 22.98
N TYR A 456 0.73 -4.67 23.49
CA TYR A 456 -0.15 -3.69 24.09
C TYR A 456 -1.24 -3.24 23.12
N LEU A 457 -0.90 -2.90 21.86
CA LEU A 457 -1.87 -2.49 20.85
C LEU A 457 -2.88 -3.61 20.47
N HIS A 458 -2.42 -4.86 20.46
CA HIS A 458 -3.21 -6.00 19.95
C HIS A 458 -4.06 -6.67 21.02
N GLU A 459 -3.59 -6.69 22.27
CA GLU A 459 -4.06 -7.60 23.33
C GLU A 459 -4.35 -6.88 24.66
N ASP A 460 -3.51 -5.92 25.08
CA ASP A 460 -3.61 -5.34 26.45
C ASP A 460 -4.35 -3.99 26.50
N SER A 461 -4.49 -3.29 25.37
CA SER A 461 -5.21 -2.01 25.31
C SER A 461 -6.73 -2.21 25.37
N GLN A 462 -7.45 -1.21 25.88
CA GLN A 462 -8.92 -1.23 25.97
C GLN A 462 -9.59 -1.45 24.60
N LEU A 463 -8.97 -0.95 23.55
CA LEU A 463 -9.39 -1.12 22.17
C LEU A 463 -8.30 -1.87 21.42
N LYS A 464 -8.68 -2.86 20.62
CA LYS A 464 -7.74 -3.59 19.77
C LYS A 464 -7.38 -2.72 18.56
N ILE A 465 -6.09 -2.49 18.36
CA ILE A 465 -5.57 -1.54 17.37
C ILE A 465 -4.64 -2.26 16.41
N VAL A 466 -4.85 -2.07 15.11
CA VAL A 466 -3.94 -2.54 14.06
C VAL A 466 -3.15 -1.34 13.52
N HIS A 467 -1.82 -1.37 13.61
CA HIS A 467 -0.92 -0.28 13.25
C HIS A 467 -0.82 -0.06 11.73
N ARG A 468 -0.74 -1.14 10.94
CA ARG A 468 -0.68 -1.17 9.46
C ARG A 468 0.57 -0.58 8.79
N ASP A 469 1.41 0.16 9.52
CA ASP A 469 2.68 0.70 8.99
C ASP A 469 3.87 0.56 9.96
N LEU A 470 4.01 -0.60 10.61
CA LEU A 470 5.17 -0.88 11.46
C LEU A 470 6.43 -1.11 10.59
N LYS A 471 7.47 -0.31 10.80
CA LYS A 471 8.74 -0.35 10.06
C LYS A 471 9.87 0.31 10.87
N ALA A 472 11.12 0.17 10.44
CA ALA A 472 12.26 0.72 11.16
C ALA A 472 12.21 2.26 11.32
N SER A 473 11.70 2.99 10.33
CA SER A 473 11.56 4.46 10.43
C SER A 473 10.42 4.92 11.35
N ASN A 474 9.51 4.03 11.74
CA ASN A 474 8.43 4.30 12.69
C ASN A 474 8.73 3.77 14.11
N VAL A 475 10.00 3.43 14.39
CA VAL A 475 10.48 3.10 15.74
C VAL A 475 11.47 4.18 16.16
N LEU A 476 11.05 5.06 17.08
CA LEU A 476 11.89 6.12 17.62
C LEU A 476 12.65 5.67 18.87
N LEU A 477 13.80 6.29 19.13
CA LEU A 477 14.71 5.93 20.22
C LEU A 477 14.89 7.11 21.19
N ASP A 478 14.66 6.85 22.47
CA ASP A 478 14.93 7.84 23.52
C ASP A 478 16.43 7.91 23.84
N SER A 479 16.84 8.74 24.79
CA SER A 479 18.24 8.94 25.19
C SER A 479 18.96 7.63 25.60
N ASP A 480 18.22 6.66 26.13
CA ASP A 480 18.73 5.36 26.59
C ASP A 480 18.51 4.24 25.57
N TYR A 481 18.20 4.61 24.31
CA TYR A 481 17.91 3.69 23.22
C TYR A 481 16.72 2.75 23.52
N ASN A 482 15.77 3.16 24.36
CA ASN A 482 14.50 2.45 24.48
C ASN A 482 13.65 2.74 23.22
N PRO A 483 13.01 1.71 22.63
CA PRO A 483 12.17 1.90 21.45
C PRO A 483 10.78 2.42 21.83
N LYS A 484 10.26 3.33 21.01
CA LYS A 484 8.88 3.77 21.02
C LYS A 484 8.30 3.75 19.61
N ILE A 485 7.18 3.05 19.45
CA ILE A 485 6.45 2.97 18.17
C ILE A 485 5.72 4.29 17.93
N SER A 486 5.83 4.82 16.71
CA SER A 486 5.23 6.09 16.28
C SER A 486 4.40 5.93 15.00
N ASP A 487 3.73 7.02 14.60
CA ASP A 487 3.02 7.17 13.32
C ASP A 487 1.77 6.28 13.20
N PHE A 488 0.73 6.67 13.94
CA PHE A 488 -0.56 5.98 14.01
C PHE A 488 -1.58 6.47 12.97
N GLY A 489 -1.19 7.34 12.02
CA GLY A 489 -2.09 7.90 11.01
C GLY A 489 -2.87 6.84 10.22
N LEU A 490 -2.25 5.69 9.97
CA LEU A 490 -2.86 4.57 9.24
C LEU A 490 -3.54 3.53 10.16
N ALA A 491 -3.44 3.69 11.48
CA ALA A 491 -3.92 2.72 12.44
C ALA A 491 -5.46 2.64 12.45
N ARG A 492 -5.99 1.46 12.81
CA ARG A 492 -7.42 1.16 12.80
C ARG A 492 -7.87 0.52 14.10
N LEU A 493 -9.04 0.94 14.57
CA LEU A 493 -9.72 0.41 15.74
C LEU A 493 -10.61 -0.79 15.37
N PHE A 494 -10.47 -1.89 16.09
CA PHE A 494 -11.43 -2.99 16.06
C PHE A 494 -12.39 -2.88 17.23
N GLY A 495 -13.69 -2.97 16.93
CA GLY A 495 -14.77 -2.99 17.93
C GLY A 495 -15.22 -4.41 18.27
N GLY A 496 -15.55 -4.65 19.54
CA GLY A 496 -16.07 -5.96 20.00
C GLY A 496 -15.15 -7.14 19.67
N ASP A 497 -15.73 -8.23 19.13
CA ASP A 497 -15.01 -9.46 18.79
C ASP A 497 -14.33 -9.43 17.42
N GLN A 498 -14.21 -8.26 16.77
CA GLN A 498 -13.57 -8.14 15.48
C GLN A 498 -12.08 -8.55 15.56
N THR A 499 -11.67 -9.42 14.63
CA THR A 499 -10.32 -10.00 14.56
C THR A 499 -9.58 -9.65 13.28
N GLN A 500 -10.32 -9.26 12.24
CA GLN A 500 -9.81 -8.87 10.93
C GLN A 500 -10.80 -7.94 10.24
N ASP A 501 -10.32 -7.20 9.24
CA ASP A 501 -11.14 -6.32 8.41
C ASP A 501 -10.50 -6.16 7.03
N VAL A 502 -11.26 -5.59 6.09
CA VAL A 502 -10.85 -5.44 4.69
C VAL A 502 -10.89 -3.96 4.31
N THR A 503 -9.87 -3.50 3.59
CA THR A 503 -9.78 -2.12 3.12
C THR A 503 -9.51 -2.08 1.63
N ASN A 504 -10.33 -1.32 0.90
CA ASN A 504 -10.12 -1.08 -0.54
C ASN A 504 -8.94 -0.12 -0.80
N ARG A 505 -8.48 0.57 0.25
CA ARG A 505 -7.31 1.44 0.23
C ARG A 505 -6.15 0.79 0.98
N VAL A 506 -5.30 0.05 0.25
CA VAL A 506 -4.05 -0.53 0.77
C VAL A 506 -3.03 0.60 0.95
N VAL A 507 -2.56 0.79 2.16
CA VAL A 507 -1.63 1.86 2.57
C VAL A 507 -0.59 1.30 3.53
N GLY A 508 0.63 1.81 3.50
CA GLY A 508 1.73 1.29 4.31
C GLY A 508 2.96 1.03 3.44
N THR A 509 4.02 0.57 4.08
CA THR A 509 5.33 0.52 3.44
C THR A 509 5.61 -0.82 2.76
N TYR A 510 5.91 -0.79 1.46
CA TYR A 510 6.28 -1.97 0.68
C TYR A 510 7.47 -2.69 1.31
N GLY A 511 7.46 -4.03 1.29
CA GLY A 511 8.41 -4.88 2.00
C GLY A 511 7.96 -5.25 3.42
N TYR A 512 7.26 -4.38 4.14
CA TYR A 512 6.72 -4.68 5.48
C TYR A 512 5.28 -5.19 5.45
N MET A 513 4.55 -4.93 4.37
CA MET A 513 3.16 -5.36 4.24
C MET A 513 3.04 -6.87 4.09
N ALA A 514 2.19 -7.47 4.91
CA ALA A 514 1.81 -8.88 4.78
C ALA A 514 1.17 -9.14 3.40
N PRO A 515 1.37 -10.31 2.78
CA PRO A 515 0.87 -10.62 1.44
C PRO A 515 -0.66 -10.52 1.34
N GLU A 516 -1.40 -11.01 2.34
CA GLU A 516 -2.86 -10.91 2.34
C GLU A 516 -3.35 -9.46 2.46
N TYR A 517 -2.57 -8.59 3.12
CA TYR A 517 -2.87 -7.17 3.21
C TYR A 517 -2.50 -6.43 1.92
N ALA A 518 -1.31 -6.68 1.38
CA ALA A 518 -0.83 -6.06 0.15
C ALA A 518 -1.67 -6.47 -1.07
N MET A 519 -2.07 -7.74 -1.14
CA MET A 519 -2.76 -8.30 -2.31
C MET A 519 -4.29 -8.19 -2.21
N ARG A 520 -4.86 -8.24 -0.99
CA ARG A 520 -6.32 -8.33 -0.80
C ARG A 520 -6.88 -7.26 0.15
N GLY A 521 -6.05 -6.38 0.68
CA GLY A 521 -6.47 -5.39 1.67
C GLY A 521 -6.92 -5.99 3.00
N HIS A 522 -6.70 -7.29 3.24
CA HIS A 522 -7.06 -7.94 4.49
C HIS A 522 -6.05 -7.55 5.57
N TYR A 523 -6.45 -6.70 6.50
CA TYR A 523 -5.61 -6.30 7.61
C TYR A 523 -6.13 -6.89 8.93
N SER A 524 -5.20 -7.22 9.82
CA SER A 524 -5.50 -7.78 11.13
C SER A 524 -4.29 -7.57 12.04
N VAL A 525 -4.43 -7.93 13.31
CA VAL A 525 -3.26 -8.04 14.20
C VAL A 525 -2.15 -8.95 13.60
N LYS A 526 -2.51 -9.94 12.76
CA LYS A 526 -1.54 -10.82 12.09
C LYS A 526 -0.80 -10.17 10.93
N SER A 527 -1.36 -9.14 10.28
CA SER A 527 -0.62 -8.39 9.27
C SER A 527 0.48 -7.54 9.92
N ASP A 528 0.22 -6.98 11.10
CA ASP A 528 1.24 -6.29 11.89
C ASP A 528 2.32 -7.25 12.43
N VAL A 529 1.94 -8.48 12.82
CA VAL A 529 2.92 -9.52 13.22
C VAL A 529 3.89 -9.81 12.07
N PHE A 530 3.42 -9.84 10.82
CA PHE A 530 4.29 -9.99 9.65
C PHE A 530 5.29 -8.84 9.56
N SER A 531 4.82 -7.59 9.66
CA SER A 531 5.68 -6.40 9.64
C SER A 531 6.71 -6.41 10.77
N PHE A 532 6.32 -6.87 11.97
CA PHE A 532 7.22 -7.09 13.09
C PHE A 532 8.30 -8.13 12.76
N GLY A 533 7.93 -9.25 12.13
CA GLY A 533 8.86 -10.28 11.69
C GLY A 533 9.92 -9.73 10.73
N VAL A 534 9.51 -8.94 9.73
CA VAL A 534 10.42 -8.25 8.81
C VAL A 534 11.37 -7.33 9.59
N LEU A 535 10.84 -6.50 10.49
CA LEU A 535 11.64 -5.59 11.31
C LEU A 535 12.68 -6.31 12.16
N VAL A 536 12.33 -7.44 12.78
CA VAL A 536 13.29 -8.26 13.56
C VAL A 536 14.43 -8.76 12.67
N LEU A 537 14.12 -9.24 11.46
CA LEU A 537 15.12 -9.72 10.52
C LEU A 537 16.04 -8.60 10.06
N GLU A 538 15.53 -7.39 9.81
CA GLU A 538 16.35 -6.22 9.52
C GLU A 538 17.26 -5.83 10.68
N ILE A 539 16.74 -5.83 11.91
CA ILE A 539 17.53 -5.50 13.12
C ILE A 539 18.69 -6.48 13.29
N VAL A 540 18.47 -7.78 13.10
CA VAL A 540 19.53 -8.79 13.29
C VAL A 540 20.56 -8.76 12.17
N THR A 541 20.12 -8.54 10.93
CA THR A 541 21.01 -8.58 9.74
C THR A 541 21.68 -7.24 9.43
N GLY A 542 21.14 -6.13 9.94
CA GLY A 542 21.57 -4.78 9.58
C GLY A 542 21.31 -4.43 8.11
N ARG A 543 20.47 -5.22 7.41
CA ARG A 543 20.18 -5.03 5.98
C ARG A 543 18.76 -4.54 5.81
N ARG A 544 18.55 -3.57 4.91
CA ARG A 544 17.20 -3.14 4.52
C ARG A 544 16.52 -4.23 3.72
N ASN A 545 15.26 -4.49 4.03
CA ASN A 545 14.39 -5.36 3.25
C ASN A 545 14.08 -4.76 1.87
N SER A 546 14.02 -3.43 1.77
CA SER A 546 13.92 -2.69 0.51
C SER A 546 15.31 -2.60 -0.14
N GLY A 547 15.70 -3.62 -0.92
CA GLY A 547 16.98 -3.63 -1.62
C GLY A 547 17.14 -2.46 -2.60
N SER A 548 18.34 -1.89 -2.69
CA SER A 548 18.73 -1.08 -3.84
C SER A 548 18.83 -1.99 -5.06
N TYR A 549 18.21 -1.57 -6.18
CA TYR A 549 18.17 -2.31 -7.44
C TYR A 549 19.56 -2.50 -8.13
N TYR A 550 20.66 -2.15 -7.46
CA TYR A 550 21.99 -1.94 -8.06
C TYR A 550 23.05 -3.00 -7.73
N SER A 551 22.69 -4.15 -7.14
CA SER A 551 23.66 -5.24 -6.99
C SER A 551 23.11 -6.54 -7.56
N GLU A 552 23.88 -7.20 -8.43
CA GLU A 552 23.56 -8.49 -9.07
C GLU A 552 23.45 -9.68 -8.07
N GLN A 553 23.46 -9.37 -6.77
CA GLN A 553 23.32 -10.30 -5.63
C GLN A 553 22.02 -10.09 -4.83
N SER A 554 21.14 -9.14 -5.19
CA SER A 554 19.93 -8.80 -4.41
C SER A 554 18.77 -9.80 -4.61
N GLY A 555 18.85 -10.94 -3.93
CA GLY A 555 17.63 -11.64 -3.55
C GLY A 555 16.80 -10.81 -2.58
N ASP A 556 15.48 -10.97 -2.59
CA ASP A 556 14.59 -10.50 -1.52
C ASP A 556 15.14 -10.94 -0.15
N LEU A 557 15.24 -10.02 0.83
CA LEU A 557 15.95 -10.28 2.11
C LEU A 557 15.37 -11.52 2.81
N LEU A 558 14.04 -11.66 2.79
CA LEU A 558 13.35 -12.82 3.36
C LEU A 558 13.73 -14.12 2.65
N SER A 559 13.88 -14.06 1.33
CA SER A 559 14.34 -15.20 0.51
C SER A 559 15.77 -15.62 0.86
N ILE A 560 16.70 -14.67 0.97
CA ILE A 560 18.11 -14.97 1.34
C ILE A 560 18.18 -15.56 2.75
N ILE A 561 17.47 -14.95 3.71
CA ILE A 561 17.40 -15.44 5.09
C ILE A 561 16.83 -16.86 5.13
N TRP A 562 15.78 -17.14 4.35
CA TRP A 562 15.20 -18.47 4.26
C TRP A 562 16.19 -19.52 3.71
N GLU A 563 16.96 -19.17 2.68
CA GLU A 563 18.00 -20.04 2.12
C GLU A 563 19.05 -20.39 3.17
N HIS A 564 19.64 -19.38 3.82
CA HIS A 564 20.61 -19.59 4.88
C HIS A 564 20.04 -20.36 6.08
N TRP A 565 18.76 -20.15 6.42
CA TRP A 565 18.07 -20.93 7.44
C TRP A 565 18.00 -22.41 7.07
N THR A 566 17.58 -22.73 5.84
CA THR A 566 17.48 -24.12 5.37
C THR A 566 18.85 -24.80 5.21
N MET A 567 19.90 -24.03 4.92
CA MET A 567 21.27 -24.52 4.78
C MET A 567 22.01 -24.65 6.12
N GLY A 568 21.44 -24.14 7.23
CA GLY A 568 22.10 -24.12 8.53
C GLY A 568 23.21 -23.06 8.66
N THR A 569 23.31 -22.12 7.72
CA THR A 569 24.34 -21.07 7.66
C THR A 569 23.80 -19.69 8.08
N ILE A 570 22.71 -19.66 8.85
CA ILE A 570 22.01 -18.41 9.20
C ILE A 570 22.87 -17.39 9.96
N MET A 571 23.86 -17.86 10.70
CA MET A 571 24.77 -16.99 11.44
C MET A 571 25.65 -16.12 10.52
N GLU A 572 25.80 -16.48 9.24
CA GLU A 572 26.52 -15.66 8.25
C GLU A 572 25.77 -14.38 7.87
N MET A 573 24.46 -14.34 8.10
CA MET A 573 23.61 -13.20 7.79
C MET A 573 23.61 -12.13 8.88
N VAL A 574 24.15 -12.46 10.05
CA VAL A 574 24.18 -11.61 11.24
C VAL A 574 25.08 -10.40 11.01
N ASP A 575 24.62 -9.22 11.42
CA ASP A 575 25.37 -7.98 11.29
C ASP A 575 26.68 -8.03 12.11
N ARG A 576 27.81 -7.84 11.43
CA ARG A 576 29.15 -7.88 12.04
C ARG A 576 29.39 -6.71 13.00
N SER A 577 28.64 -5.61 12.87
CA SER A 577 28.77 -4.44 13.74
C SER A 577 28.32 -4.71 15.19
N MET A 578 27.63 -5.83 15.46
CA MET A 578 27.16 -6.21 16.79
C MET A 578 28.24 -6.77 17.73
N GLY A 579 29.46 -7.02 17.23
CA GLY A 579 30.62 -7.50 18.01
C GLY A 579 30.67 -9.02 18.27
N GLU A 580 31.86 -9.54 18.55
CA GLU A 580 32.17 -11.00 18.63
C GLU A 580 31.57 -11.73 19.85
N ARG A 581 31.05 -11.02 20.87
CA ARG A 581 30.47 -11.63 22.09
C ARG A 581 28.96 -11.92 21.97
N ALA A 582 28.41 -11.92 20.77
CA ALA A 582 26.99 -12.08 20.61
C ALA A 582 26.56 -13.51 20.99
N ALA A 583 25.59 -13.64 21.90
CA ALA A 583 25.05 -14.92 22.31
C ALA A 583 24.34 -15.56 21.11
N GLY A 584 25.07 -16.36 20.33
CA GLY A 584 24.61 -16.91 19.05
C GLY A 584 23.26 -17.65 19.17
N GLY A 585 22.99 -18.27 20.33
CA GLY A 585 21.70 -18.87 20.64
C GLY A 585 20.55 -17.86 20.70
N GLU A 586 20.74 -16.68 21.29
CA GLU A 586 19.72 -15.62 21.33
C GLU A 586 19.47 -15.03 19.94
N ILE A 587 20.54 -14.80 19.16
CA ILE A 587 20.42 -14.30 17.78
C ILE A 587 19.66 -15.29 16.91
N ALA A 588 20.08 -16.55 16.90
CA ALA A 588 19.42 -17.60 16.12
C ALA A 588 17.93 -17.70 16.51
N ARG A 589 17.63 -17.55 17.81
CA ARG A 589 16.26 -17.51 18.32
C ARG A 589 15.47 -16.32 17.81
N CYS A 590 16.03 -15.11 17.79
CA CYS A 590 15.38 -13.94 17.20
C CYS A 590 15.08 -14.13 15.71
N ILE A 591 16.01 -14.72 14.95
CA ILE A 591 15.79 -15.02 13.54
C ILE A 591 14.67 -16.07 13.36
N HIS A 592 14.68 -17.12 14.17
CA HIS A 592 13.63 -18.15 14.18
C HIS A 592 12.25 -17.52 14.44
N VAL A 593 12.14 -16.68 15.47
CA VAL A 593 10.90 -15.97 15.78
C VAL A 593 10.50 -15.03 14.63
N GLY A 594 11.44 -14.30 14.05
CA GLY A 594 11.20 -13.46 12.87
C GLY A 594 10.62 -14.28 11.70
N LEU A 595 11.18 -15.45 11.42
CA LEU A 595 10.68 -16.39 10.40
C LEU A 595 9.27 -16.90 10.70
N LEU A 596 8.95 -17.21 11.96
CA LEU A 596 7.59 -17.59 12.38
C LEU A 596 6.58 -16.44 12.21
N CYS A 597 7.02 -15.19 12.32
CA CYS A 597 6.20 -14.02 12.11
C CYS A 597 5.91 -13.73 10.63
N VAL A 598 6.83 -14.04 9.71
CA VAL A 598 6.68 -13.76 8.25
C VAL A 598 6.05 -14.90 7.44
N GLN A 599 5.31 -15.81 8.09
CA GLN A 599 4.65 -16.93 7.42
C GLN A 599 3.57 -16.44 6.44
N GLU A 600 3.41 -17.12 5.30
CA GLU A 600 2.41 -16.74 4.29
C GLU A 600 0.98 -16.78 4.86
N ASN A 601 0.61 -17.88 5.51
CA ASN A 601 -0.69 -18.02 6.14
C ASN A 601 -0.76 -17.24 7.47
N PRO A 602 -1.65 -16.24 7.63
CA PRO A 602 -1.78 -15.46 8.87
C PRO A 602 -2.10 -16.30 10.12
N ALA A 603 -2.78 -17.44 9.94
CA ALA A 603 -3.08 -18.37 11.03
C ALA A 603 -1.82 -19.08 11.58
N SER A 604 -0.75 -19.18 10.77
CA SER A 604 0.52 -19.78 11.17
C SER A 604 1.42 -18.82 11.94
N ARG A 605 1.13 -17.51 11.89
CA ARG A 605 1.88 -16.48 12.63
C ARG A 605 1.50 -16.52 14.12
N PRO A 606 2.45 -16.39 15.06
CA PRO A 606 2.14 -16.34 16.49
C PRO A 606 1.36 -15.06 16.86
N ALA A 607 0.70 -15.07 18.02
CA ALA A 607 0.21 -13.84 18.66
C ALA A 607 1.37 -13.07 19.31
N MET A 608 1.23 -11.76 19.55
CA MET A 608 2.34 -10.96 20.07
C MET A 608 2.70 -11.32 21.51
N SER A 609 1.75 -11.74 22.34
CA SER A 609 2.03 -12.35 23.65
C SER A 609 2.90 -13.59 23.55
N ALA A 610 2.59 -14.49 22.60
CA ALA A 610 3.40 -15.67 22.34
C ALA A 610 4.80 -15.28 21.83
N VAL A 611 4.91 -14.26 20.96
CA VAL A 611 6.20 -13.72 20.52
C VAL A 611 7.03 -13.22 21.70
N ASN A 612 6.45 -12.47 22.64
CA ASN A 612 7.16 -11.99 23.83
C ASN A 612 7.67 -13.14 24.71
N VAL A 613 6.88 -14.19 24.89
CA VAL A 613 7.29 -15.41 25.61
C VAL A 613 8.42 -16.13 24.86
N MET A 614 8.31 -16.24 23.53
CA MET A 614 9.34 -16.84 22.69
C MET A 614 10.64 -16.04 22.78
N LEU A 615 10.62 -14.71 22.73
CA LEU A 615 11.84 -13.90 22.81
C LEU A 615 12.50 -13.92 24.20
N SER A 616 11.73 -14.07 25.27
CA SER A 616 12.21 -13.95 26.65
C SER A 616 12.65 -15.26 27.31
N SER A 617 12.17 -16.42 26.85
CA SER A 617 12.45 -17.71 27.49
C SER A 617 13.16 -18.68 26.56
N GLY A 618 14.41 -19.06 26.89
CA GLY A 618 15.18 -20.07 26.16
C GLY A 618 14.63 -21.50 26.25
N THR A 619 13.70 -21.78 27.17
CA THR A 619 13.15 -23.13 27.42
C THR A 619 11.92 -23.45 26.56
N VAL A 620 11.36 -22.46 25.87
CA VAL A 620 10.18 -22.66 25.02
C VAL A 620 10.61 -23.29 23.70
N SER A 621 10.10 -24.50 23.44
CA SER A 621 10.24 -25.19 22.16
C SER A 621 9.50 -24.43 21.05
N LEU A 622 10.23 -24.09 19.98
CA LEU A 622 9.71 -23.35 18.85
C LEU A 622 9.36 -24.32 17.71
N LYS A 623 8.20 -24.12 17.08
CA LYS A 623 7.83 -24.87 15.88
C LYS A 623 8.79 -24.53 14.74
N ALA A 624 9.06 -25.49 13.86
CA ALA A 624 9.81 -25.21 12.63
C ALA A 624 9.03 -24.21 11.76
N PRO A 625 9.66 -23.12 11.29
CA PRO A 625 9.01 -22.20 10.36
C PRO A 625 8.83 -22.90 9.00
N SER A 626 7.81 -22.48 8.25
CA SER A 626 7.65 -22.86 6.84
C SER A 626 8.15 -21.74 5.93
N ARG A 627 8.21 -22.00 4.62
CA ARG A 627 8.71 -21.06 3.63
C ARG A 627 7.92 -19.73 3.66
N PRO A 628 8.59 -18.56 3.69
CA PRO A 628 7.93 -17.25 3.61
C PRO A 628 7.27 -16.99 2.25
N ALA A 629 6.32 -16.05 2.22
CA ALA A 629 5.44 -15.77 1.08
C ALA A 629 6.14 -15.28 -0.21
N PHE A 630 7.34 -14.71 -0.13
CA PHE A 630 7.99 -13.98 -1.25
C PHE A 630 9.17 -14.70 -1.93
N TYR A 631 9.37 -16.00 -1.69
CA TYR A 631 10.50 -16.73 -2.26
C TYR A 631 10.37 -16.99 -3.78
N ILE A 632 11.37 -16.53 -4.54
CA ILE A 632 11.60 -16.87 -5.96
C ILE A 632 12.83 -17.77 -6.04
N ARG A 633 12.67 -19.01 -6.56
CA ARG A 633 13.80 -19.93 -6.79
C ARG A 633 14.68 -19.37 -7.91
N LYS A 634 15.94 -19.02 -7.63
CA LYS A 634 16.93 -18.73 -8.67
C LYS A 634 17.21 -20.03 -9.45
N GLY A 635 16.76 -20.11 -10.70
CA GLY A 635 17.04 -21.25 -11.57
C GLY A 635 18.53 -21.26 -11.93
N GLY A 636 19.27 -22.26 -11.45
CA GLY A 636 20.61 -22.56 -11.96
C GLY A 636 20.50 -23.09 -13.38
N GLY A 637 21.24 -22.47 -14.30
CA GLY A 637 21.34 -22.94 -15.67
C GLY A 637 22.09 -24.27 -15.75
N ASP A 638 21.51 -25.19 -16.52
CA ASP A 638 22.30 -26.08 -17.37
C ASP A 638 21.49 -26.35 -18.64
N ASP A 639 22.15 -26.20 -19.78
CA ASP A 639 21.59 -26.30 -21.13
C ASP A 639 21.36 -27.77 -21.52
N GLY A 640 20.24 -28.03 -22.21
CA GLY A 640 19.99 -29.32 -22.84
C GLY A 640 18.59 -29.41 -23.44
N GLY A 641 18.43 -28.90 -24.66
CA GLY A 641 17.16 -28.84 -25.38
C GLY A 641 16.47 -30.19 -25.62
N GLY A 642 15.14 -30.13 -25.65
CA GLY A 642 14.29 -31.25 -26.05
C GLY A 642 12.82 -30.84 -26.12
N THR A 643 12.37 -30.45 -27.31
CA THR A 643 10.96 -30.28 -27.68
C THR A 643 10.18 -31.59 -27.46
N GLY A 644 9.02 -31.54 -26.78
CA GLY A 644 8.18 -32.72 -26.60
C GLY A 644 6.82 -32.43 -25.95
N SER A 645 5.81 -32.38 -26.81
CA SER A 645 4.35 -32.32 -26.59
C SER A 645 3.74 -33.27 -25.53
N TYR A 646 2.64 -32.78 -24.92
CA TYR A 646 1.44 -33.46 -24.36
C TYR A 646 1.59 -34.73 -23.49
N SER A 647 1.02 -34.70 -22.28
CA SER A 647 -0.27 -35.36 -21.99
C SER A 647 -0.60 -35.33 -20.50
N GLY A 648 -1.85 -34.95 -20.19
CA GLY A 648 -2.46 -35.24 -18.90
C GLY A 648 -2.79 -36.72 -18.78
N SER A 649 -2.66 -37.29 -17.58
CA SER A 649 -3.48 -38.42 -17.17
C SER A 649 -3.61 -38.44 -15.65
N PHE A 650 -4.83 -38.72 -15.24
CA PHE A 650 -5.34 -38.83 -13.88
C PHE A 650 -5.57 -40.32 -13.63
N VAL A 651 -4.94 -40.96 -12.64
CA VAL A 651 -5.45 -42.23 -12.06
C VAL A 651 -5.02 -42.32 -10.58
N GLY A 652 -5.99 -42.72 -9.75
CA GLY A 652 -5.89 -42.88 -8.31
C GLY A 652 -5.21 -44.16 -7.80
N THR A 653 -5.52 -44.42 -6.53
CA THR A 653 -4.73 -45.04 -5.46
C THR A 653 -4.74 -46.58 -5.39
N LEU A 654 -3.71 -47.13 -4.70
CA LEU A 654 -3.62 -48.36 -3.85
C LEU A 654 -2.65 -49.47 -4.35
N PRO A 655 -2.12 -50.36 -3.48
CA PRO A 655 -1.03 -50.13 -2.51
C PRO A 655 0.11 -51.17 -2.61
N SER A 656 1.35 -50.87 -2.21
CA SER A 656 2.26 -51.87 -1.60
C SER A 656 3.57 -51.26 -1.06
N SER A 657 3.76 -51.46 0.24
CA SER A 657 4.98 -51.83 0.96
C SER A 657 6.37 -51.63 0.32
N GLY A 658 7.19 -50.81 1.00
CA GLY A 658 8.51 -51.26 1.47
C GLY A 658 9.75 -50.57 0.89
N ARG A 659 10.17 -49.45 1.47
CA ARG A 659 11.45 -49.30 2.22
C ARG A 659 11.73 -47.81 2.49
N SER A 660 11.83 -47.51 3.77
CA SER A 660 12.16 -46.24 4.40
C SER A 660 13.64 -45.89 4.25
N ALA A 661 13.94 -44.64 3.87
CA ALA A 661 15.20 -43.95 4.17
C ALA A 661 14.87 -42.73 5.07
N PRO A 662 15.57 -42.51 6.19
CA PRO A 662 15.19 -41.51 7.17
C PRO A 662 15.68 -40.11 6.77
N MET A 663 14.79 -39.12 6.80
CA MET A 663 15.16 -37.71 6.88
C MET A 663 15.44 -37.37 8.34
N SER A 664 16.59 -36.75 8.59
CA SER A 664 17.13 -36.47 9.92
C SER A 664 16.29 -35.44 10.69
N PRO A 665 15.98 -35.66 11.98
CA PRO A 665 15.43 -34.64 12.86
C PRO A 665 16.56 -33.74 13.37
N ASN A 666 16.43 -32.42 13.18
CA ASN A 666 17.30 -31.46 13.86
C ASN A 666 16.83 -31.33 15.32
N GLU A 667 17.42 -32.13 16.20
CA GLU A 667 17.42 -31.86 17.65
C GLU A 667 18.59 -30.93 17.96
N VAL A 668 18.30 -29.73 18.47
CA VAL A 668 19.27 -28.94 19.24
C VAL A 668 18.88 -29.11 20.70
N SER A 669 19.57 -30.02 21.38
CA SER A 669 19.48 -30.22 22.83
C SER A 669 20.19 -29.06 23.54
N ILE A 670 19.43 -28.17 24.18
CA ILE A 670 19.95 -27.20 25.14
C ILE A 670 19.91 -27.85 26.52
N THR A 671 21.01 -28.48 26.92
CA THR A 671 21.32 -28.75 28.32
C THR A 671 22.82 -28.87 28.47
N GLU A 672 23.43 -27.92 29.18
CA GLU A 672 24.49 -28.18 30.16
C GLU A 672 24.59 -26.96 31.09
N LEU A 673 23.86 -27.05 32.20
CA LEU A 673 24.22 -26.45 33.48
C LEU A 673 25.30 -27.35 34.07
N GLU A 674 26.39 -26.77 34.58
CA GLU A 674 27.20 -27.38 35.65
C GLU A 674 28.07 -26.31 36.35
N PRO A 675 28.50 -26.57 37.61
CA PRO A 675 28.20 -25.67 38.71
C PRO A 675 29.42 -25.17 39.52
N ARG A 676 29.34 -23.95 40.04
CA ARG A 676 29.58 -23.54 41.45
C ARG A 676 29.77 -22.03 41.55
#